data_AF-A0A2V9AI73-F1
#
_entry.id   AF-A0A2V9AI73-F1
#
_cell.length_a   1.000
_cell.length_b   1.000
_cell.length_c   1.000
_cell.angle_alpha   90.00
_cell.angle_beta   90.00
_cell.angle_gamma   90.00
#
_symmetry.space_group_name_H-M   'P 1'
#
loop_
_entity.id
_entity.type
_entity.pdbx_description
1 polymer ?
#
loop_
_entity_poly.entity_id
_entity_poly.type
_entity_poly.pdbx_seq_one_letter_code
_entity_poly.pdbx_strand_id
1 'polypeptide(L)'
;MKGTIGWLSSLCFFCLSLAWSSRLATPQKDAPSEATIVIDASKPFGYKVPRTIFGSFLEPIANSIYGGLWAEILVNPSFEDNLWSARTIQKMISDEPELARASELGLPLPWQPLDPKQGNRYEPRWNDAANSYRSLFLMGLPDKQVGVRQKAYLPVHRTLLYMGSLYAKYESGPREIEVSLRKRDHPEEVFARSAIVLSGNDWKRYEFRLNAETGKIAPLEPADFVIAVGNEGRVLVDEASLMPADNVDGMDPDMIAMAKAMKSPIVRFGGNFTSAYHWSDGIGPRDKRASMLNIAWGMPEYNTFGTDEFLRFCELIGARPQIALNLGSGTPEEAAGWVKYVNEHWGDHEGGLLWELGNELWGTFQVGYPTRQRVAERTKAFSDSVRKIDPNAKWIATGGDEDSYKDWNEAQLTNPRAFDYLSTHFVVTTDRMVRENPSPDFISQADFALPVGLERKLREMTEQIQANPQARDKVRIAFTEWLFWAGHDNVPRYDNMGGAICSAGFLNMLMRVADIVPVSDMTGIMEFGGIWKKRGRVFGTPSYWAFRMYSNAAASQLVETQTQVNQYDVEQGSVRLASIPNVPYLDVVAGRNDAKDKLTLFCVNRHLTQDIAAHISIAGFAPVPEGSAHTLFASSIYEKNDEAHPEAVIPHESSVRARGGKLNYIFPHESITVIELHR
;
A
#
# COMPACT_ATOMS: atom_id res chain seq x y z
N MET A 1 -50.48 11.74 39.82
CA MET A 1 -50.82 13.09 40.27
C MET A 1 -50.73 14.02 39.08
N LYS A 2 -51.85 14.68 38.75
CA LYS A 2 -52.09 15.92 37.95
C LYS A 2 -51.07 16.23 36.83
N GLY A 3 -51.39 16.36 35.54
CA GLY A 3 -52.63 16.68 34.81
C GLY A 3 -52.17 17.49 33.58
N THR A 4 -52.41 17.00 32.36
CA THR A 4 -53.39 17.48 31.37
C THR A 4 -53.08 18.78 30.62
N ILE A 5 -52.99 18.64 29.27
CA ILE A 5 -53.66 19.42 28.20
C ILE A 5 -53.29 20.92 28.16
N GLY A 6 -52.58 21.44 27.16
CA GLY A 6 -52.94 21.54 25.74
C GLY A 6 -53.44 22.98 25.44
N TRP A 7 -53.07 23.56 24.29
CA TRP A 7 -53.91 24.38 23.38
C TRP A 7 -53.06 25.16 22.36
N LEU A 8 -53.54 25.12 21.10
CA LEU A 8 -53.15 25.97 19.97
C LEU A 8 -53.60 27.43 20.21
N SER A 9 -52.95 28.40 19.57
CA SER A 9 -53.53 29.18 18.44
C SER A 9 -52.78 30.49 18.16
N SER A 10 -52.76 30.82 16.86
CA SER A 10 -52.17 31.99 16.22
C SER A 10 -52.82 33.31 16.63
N LEU A 11 -52.03 34.39 16.66
CA LEU A 11 -52.54 35.76 16.56
C LEU A 11 -51.51 36.67 15.87
N CYS A 12 -51.92 37.22 14.73
CA CYS A 12 -51.25 38.31 14.04
C CYS A 12 -51.31 39.60 14.88
N PHE A 13 -50.20 40.34 14.94
CA PHE A 13 -50.22 41.79 15.12
C PHE A 13 -49.17 42.44 14.22
N PHE A 14 -49.61 43.49 13.55
CA PHE A 14 -48.88 44.28 12.54
C PHE A 14 -48.23 45.52 13.21
N CYS A 15 -47.07 45.90 12.68
CA CYS A 15 -46.40 47.22 12.73
C CYS A 15 -45.85 47.80 14.05
N LEU A 16 -44.52 47.97 14.11
CA LEU A 16 -43.89 49.29 13.93
C LEU A 16 -42.37 49.18 13.70
N SER A 17 -41.92 49.90 12.69
CA SER A 17 -40.57 50.01 12.15
C SER A 17 -39.58 50.71 13.08
N LEU A 18 -38.37 50.14 13.22
CA LEU A 18 -37.14 50.89 13.46
C LEU A 18 -36.05 50.28 12.58
N ALA A 19 -35.77 50.98 11.47
CA ALA A 19 -34.71 50.64 10.54
C ALA A 19 -33.35 50.86 11.22
N TRP A 20 -32.66 49.78 11.55
CA TRP A 20 -31.21 49.78 11.67
C TRP A 20 -30.65 49.25 10.36
N SER A 21 -30.12 50.17 9.55
CA SER A 21 -29.31 49.82 8.39
C SER A 21 -27.97 49.26 8.87
N SER A 22 -27.93 47.98 9.24
CA SER A 22 -26.69 47.23 9.21
C SER A 22 -26.31 47.11 7.74
N ARG A 23 -25.26 47.84 7.34
CA ARG A 23 -24.53 47.50 6.11
C ARG A 23 -24.00 46.09 6.35
N LEU A 24 -24.70 45.09 5.81
CA LEU A 24 -24.11 43.79 5.55
C LEU A 24 -22.90 44.08 4.67
N ALA A 25 -21.72 44.06 5.29
CA ALA A 25 -20.49 43.90 4.55
C ALA A 25 -20.64 42.57 3.83
N THR A 26 -20.92 42.63 2.52
CA THR A 26 -20.62 41.52 1.62
C THR A 26 -19.22 41.03 1.97
N PRO A 27 -18.99 39.72 2.15
CA PRO A 27 -17.64 39.19 2.29
C PRO A 27 -16.85 39.76 1.12
N GLN A 28 -15.86 40.59 1.44
CA GLN A 28 -14.88 41.00 0.45
C GLN A 28 -14.27 39.69 0.00
N LYS A 29 -14.52 39.26 -1.24
CA LYS A 29 -13.73 38.19 -1.84
C LYS A 29 -12.29 38.65 -1.68
N ASP A 30 -11.56 38.01 -0.78
CA ASP A 30 -10.13 38.26 -0.62
C ASP A 30 -9.52 38.19 -2.03
N ALA A 31 -8.63 39.13 -2.34
CA ALA A 31 -7.98 39.14 -3.64
C ALA A 31 -7.35 37.75 -3.87
N PRO A 32 -7.52 37.13 -5.05
CA PRO A 32 -6.95 35.82 -5.30
C PRO A 32 -5.44 35.85 -5.03
N SER A 33 -4.93 34.81 -4.37
CA SER A 33 -3.50 34.70 -4.14
C SER A 33 -2.78 34.64 -5.49
N GLU A 34 -1.80 35.52 -5.68
CA GLU A 34 -1.02 35.58 -6.92
C GLU A 34 0.35 34.92 -6.73
N ALA A 35 0.84 34.26 -7.78
CA ALA A 35 2.19 33.72 -7.85
C ALA A 35 2.91 34.14 -9.13
N THR A 36 4.21 34.36 -9.03
CA THR A 36 5.09 34.51 -10.21
C THR A 36 6.04 33.32 -10.27
N ILE A 37 6.04 32.60 -11.39
CA ILE A 37 6.89 31.43 -11.62
C ILE A 37 7.84 31.75 -12.77
N VAL A 38 9.14 31.68 -12.51
CA VAL A 38 10.19 31.87 -13.51
C VAL A 38 10.96 30.57 -13.68
N ILE A 39 10.97 30.04 -14.90
CA ILE A 39 11.65 28.80 -15.28
C ILE A 39 12.76 29.15 -16.28
N ASP A 40 14.00 28.75 -15.99
CA ASP A 40 15.12 28.88 -16.92
C ASP A 40 15.63 27.50 -17.34
N ALA A 41 15.07 26.99 -18.44
CA ALA A 41 15.46 25.71 -19.00
C ALA A 41 16.88 25.69 -19.61
N SER A 42 17.54 26.85 -19.72
CA SER A 42 18.96 26.91 -20.10
C SER A 42 19.91 26.57 -18.96
N LYS A 43 19.40 26.52 -17.72
CA LYS A 43 20.16 26.22 -16.49
C LYS A 43 19.69 24.90 -15.87
N PRO A 44 20.09 23.75 -16.44
CA PRO A 44 19.79 22.46 -15.83
C PRO A 44 20.59 22.25 -14.54
N PHE A 45 20.03 21.45 -13.64
CA PHE A 45 20.73 20.98 -12.46
C PHE A 45 21.91 20.08 -12.86
N GLY A 46 22.94 20.03 -12.01
CA GLY A 46 24.18 19.27 -12.24
C GLY A 46 24.02 17.75 -12.19
N TYR A 47 22.82 17.25 -11.88
CA TYR A 47 22.51 15.83 -11.77
C TYR A 47 21.23 15.49 -12.55
N LYS A 48 21.05 14.19 -12.82
CA LYS A 48 19.82 13.63 -13.37
C LYS A 48 18.95 13.12 -12.24
N VAL A 49 17.64 13.25 -12.38
CA VAL A 49 16.66 12.63 -11.49
C VAL A 49 16.58 11.14 -11.87
N PRO A 50 17.10 10.22 -11.06
CA PRO A 50 17.04 8.81 -11.36
C PRO A 50 15.60 8.32 -11.20
N ARG A 51 15.14 7.43 -12.08
CA ARG A 51 13.77 6.92 -11.99
C ARG A 51 13.49 6.23 -10.66
N THR A 52 14.51 5.68 -10.01
CA THR A 52 14.46 4.98 -8.72
C THR A 52 13.99 5.83 -7.54
N ILE A 53 13.77 7.15 -7.69
CA ILE A 53 13.02 7.93 -6.69
C ILE A 53 11.50 7.67 -6.74
N PHE A 54 11.01 7.06 -7.83
CA PHE A 54 9.63 6.64 -8.01
C PHE A 54 9.49 5.14 -7.74
N GLY A 55 10.19 4.61 -6.74
CA GLY A 55 10.02 3.25 -6.27
C GLY A 55 8.76 3.07 -5.44
N SER A 56 8.43 1.81 -5.17
CA SER A 56 7.22 1.44 -4.44
C SER A 56 7.48 0.20 -3.60
N PHE A 57 6.62 -0.05 -2.61
CA PHE A 57 6.88 -1.06 -1.58
C PHE A 57 5.76 -2.10 -1.49
N LEU A 58 6.14 -3.36 -1.25
CA LEU A 58 5.25 -4.47 -1.01
C LEU A 58 5.73 -5.26 0.23
N GLU A 59 4.81 -5.50 1.15
CA GLU A 59 5.03 -6.33 2.33
C GLU A 59 3.79 -7.20 2.57
N PRO A 60 3.94 -8.44 3.08
CA PRO A 60 2.84 -9.21 3.64
C PRO A 60 2.26 -8.57 4.91
N ILE A 61 1.52 -7.47 4.75
CA ILE A 61 0.80 -6.75 5.80
C ILE A 61 -0.61 -6.38 5.32
N ALA A 62 -1.58 -6.35 6.24
CA ALA A 62 -2.98 -6.04 5.94
C ALA A 62 -3.49 -6.92 4.79
N ASN A 63 -4.14 -6.35 3.76
CA ASN A 63 -4.54 -7.09 2.57
C ASN A 63 -3.61 -6.84 1.36
N SER A 64 -2.34 -6.46 1.58
CA SER A 64 -1.44 -6.13 0.46
C SER A 64 -1.18 -7.34 -0.46
N ILE A 65 -1.04 -8.52 0.13
CA ILE A 65 -0.86 -9.80 -0.56
C ILE A 65 -2.18 -10.59 -0.55
N TYR A 66 -2.55 -11.13 0.62
CA TYR A 66 -3.72 -11.96 0.81
C TYR A 66 -4.98 -11.09 0.93
N GLY A 67 -5.98 -11.34 0.08
CA GLY A 67 -7.14 -10.44 -0.08
C GLY A 67 -6.88 -9.25 -1.02
N GLY A 68 -5.63 -9.05 -1.45
CA GLY A 68 -5.21 -8.01 -2.39
C GLY A 68 -4.67 -8.61 -3.69
N LEU A 69 -3.35 -8.50 -3.88
CA LEU A 69 -2.65 -8.90 -5.11
C LEU A 69 -2.85 -10.37 -5.43
N TRP A 70 -2.83 -11.23 -4.42
CA TRP A 70 -3.06 -12.65 -4.60
C TRP A 70 -4.55 -12.92 -4.83
N ALA A 71 -4.88 -13.64 -5.90
CA ALA A 71 -6.26 -13.84 -6.34
C ALA A 71 -7.02 -14.90 -5.53
N GLU A 72 -6.36 -15.57 -4.58
CA GLU A 72 -7.00 -16.50 -3.65
C GLU A 72 -8.11 -15.79 -2.89
N ILE A 73 -9.31 -16.36 -2.95
CA ILE A 73 -10.50 -15.81 -2.30
C ILE A 73 -10.59 -16.28 -0.85
N LEU A 74 -10.11 -17.50 -0.57
CA LEU A 74 -10.22 -18.12 0.73
C LEU A 74 -9.09 -17.69 1.66
N VAL A 75 -9.45 -17.42 2.90
CA VAL A 75 -8.55 -17.16 4.02
C VAL A 75 -8.38 -18.46 4.81
N ASN A 76 -7.16 -18.74 5.23
CA ASN A 76 -6.80 -19.95 5.96
C ASN A 76 -7.15 -21.24 5.20
N PRO A 77 -6.56 -21.42 4.00
CA PRO A 77 -6.87 -22.54 3.11
C PRO A 77 -6.56 -23.90 3.76
N SER A 78 -5.52 -23.96 4.60
CA SER A 78 -5.05 -25.17 5.30
C SER A 78 -5.68 -25.38 6.69
N PHE A 79 -6.78 -24.70 7.01
CA PHE A 79 -7.55 -24.92 8.25
C PHE A 79 -6.74 -24.82 9.55
N GLU A 80 -5.74 -23.94 9.63
CA GLU A 80 -4.81 -23.88 10.75
C GLU A 80 -5.33 -23.05 11.93
N ASP A 81 -4.78 -23.30 13.12
CA ASP A 81 -4.93 -22.45 14.30
C ASP A 81 -3.74 -21.51 14.48
N ASN A 82 -3.78 -20.65 15.49
CA ASN A 82 -2.64 -19.82 15.92
C ASN A 82 -2.03 -18.89 14.83
N LEU A 83 -2.70 -18.72 13.69
CA LEU A 83 -2.27 -17.81 12.63
C LEU A 83 -2.57 -16.33 12.92
N TRP A 84 -3.33 -16.05 13.98
CA TRP A 84 -3.69 -14.69 14.38
C TRP A 84 -3.27 -14.41 15.82
N SER A 85 -2.87 -13.18 16.08
CA SER A 85 -2.71 -12.70 17.45
C SER A 85 -4.06 -12.63 18.18
N ALA A 86 -4.04 -12.67 19.52
CA ALA A 86 -5.25 -12.54 20.33
C ALA A 86 -6.02 -11.23 20.04
N ARG A 87 -5.30 -10.12 19.79
CA ARG A 87 -5.90 -8.83 19.41
C ARG A 87 -6.61 -8.93 18.06
N THR A 88 -5.99 -9.60 17.09
CA THR A 88 -6.57 -9.80 15.76
C THR A 88 -7.82 -10.66 15.84
N ILE A 89 -7.80 -11.75 16.61
CA ILE A 89 -8.99 -12.59 16.86
C ILE A 89 -10.12 -11.78 17.51
N GLN A 90 -9.82 -10.96 18.51
CA GLN A 90 -10.81 -10.11 19.16
C GLN A 90 -11.47 -9.16 18.15
N LYS A 91 -10.67 -8.55 17.27
CA LYS A 91 -11.19 -7.69 16.20
C LYS A 91 -12.06 -8.48 15.22
N MET A 92 -11.62 -9.65 14.76
CA MET A 92 -12.40 -10.50 13.84
C MET A 92 -13.78 -10.84 14.42
N ILE A 93 -13.84 -11.25 15.69
CA ILE A 93 -15.11 -11.57 16.36
C ILE A 93 -15.96 -10.32 16.58
N SER A 94 -15.35 -9.16 16.85
CA SER A 94 -16.08 -7.90 16.97
C SER A 94 -16.70 -7.46 15.63
N ASP A 95 -16.00 -7.69 14.52
CA ASP A 95 -16.46 -7.33 13.18
C ASP A 95 -17.50 -8.35 12.65
N GLU A 96 -17.33 -9.64 12.98
CA GLU A 96 -18.19 -10.76 12.58
C GLU A 96 -18.53 -11.65 13.79
N PRO A 97 -19.57 -11.29 14.59
CA PRO A 97 -19.92 -11.99 15.82
C PRO A 97 -20.22 -13.48 15.66
N GLU A 98 -20.63 -13.93 14.48
CA GLU A 98 -20.86 -15.35 14.17
C GLU A 98 -19.58 -16.20 14.27
N LEU A 99 -18.40 -15.59 14.15
CA LEU A 99 -17.11 -16.27 14.32
C LEU A 99 -16.88 -16.75 15.75
N ALA A 100 -17.53 -16.13 16.76
CA ALA A 100 -17.47 -16.63 18.13
C ALA A 100 -18.01 -18.06 18.21
N ARG A 101 -19.16 -18.32 17.55
CA ARG A 101 -19.75 -19.66 17.53
C ARG A 101 -18.89 -20.66 16.75
N ALA A 102 -18.25 -20.22 15.66
CA ALA A 102 -17.32 -21.08 14.93
C ALA A 102 -16.14 -21.53 15.81
N SER A 103 -15.56 -20.59 16.57
CA SER A 103 -14.49 -20.86 17.53
C SER A 103 -14.93 -21.85 18.63
N GLU A 104 -16.12 -21.67 19.20
CA GLU A 104 -16.69 -22.62 20.19
C GLU A 104 -16.86 -24.04 19.65
N LEU A 105 -17.12 -24.19 18.35
CA LEU A 105 -17.27 -25.47 17.66
C LEU A 105 -15.92 -26.07 17.24
N GLY A 106 -14.80 -25.41 17.56
CA GLY A 106 -13.45 -25.87 17.21
C GLY A 106 -13.06 -25.61 15.76
N LEU A 107 -13.81 -24.78 15.02
CA LEU A 107 -13.45 -24.43 13.64
C LEU A 107 -12.32 -23.40 13.61
N PRO A 108 -11.35 -23.53 12.68
CA PRO A 108 -10.38 -22.48 12.44
C PRO A 108 -11.09 -21.25 11.89
N LEU A 109 -10.79 -20.08 12.42
CA LEU A 109 -11.28 -18.84 11.82
C LEU A 109 -10.68 -18.66 10.40
N PRO A 110 -11.35 -17.97 9.48
CA PRO A 110 -12.73 -17.48 9.56
C PRO A 110 -13.76 -18.52 9.06
N TRP A 111 -13.44 -19.81 9.02
CA TRP A 111 -14.39 -20.85 8.62
C TRP A 111 -15.54 -20.95 9.62
N GLN A 112 -16.75 -21.07 9.09
CA GLN A 112 -18.00 -21.15 9.85
C GLN A 112 -18.69 -22.50 9.59
N PRO A 113 -19.53 -22.98 10.51
CA PRO A 113 -20.36 -24.14 10.21
C PRO A 113 -21.36 -23.77 9.10
N LEU A 114 -21.65 -24.72 8.21
CA LEU A 114 -22.71 -24.57 7.20
C LEU A 114 -24.07 -24.38 7.86
N ASP A 115 -24.35 -25.13 8.92
CA ASP A 115 -25.52 -24.95 9.79
C ASP A 115 -25.10 -25.07 11.27
N PRO A 116 -25.08 -23.96 12.03
CA PRO A 116 -24.65 -23.97 13.43
C PRO A 116 -25.58 -24.78 14.34
N LYS A 117 -26.82 -25.08 13.92
CA LYS A 117 -27.78 -25.88 14.70
C LYS A 117 -27.42 -27.36 14.73
N GLN A 118 -26.50 -27.82 13.87
CA GLN A 118 -26.08 -29.21 13.79
C GLN A 118 -25.05 -29.61 14.87
N GLY A 119 -24.51 -28.64 15.60
CA GLY A 119 -23.57 -28.85 16.71
C GLY A 119 -22.14 -29.21 16.28
N ASN A 120 -21.41 -29.93 17.14
CA ASN A 120 -20.02 -30.33 16.92
C ASN A 120 -19.95 -31.45 15.87
N ARG A 121 -19.91 -31.07 14.59
CA ARG A 121 -19.77 -31.97 13.44
C ARG A 121 -18.44 -31.83 12.70
N TYR A 122 -17.49 -31.23 13.40
CA TYR A 122 -16.17 -30.88 12.91
C TYR A 122 -15.18 -31.30 13.99
N GLU A 123 -14.06 -31.88 13.57
CA GLU A 123 -12.98 -32.28 14.47
C GLU A 123 -11.65 -31.92 13.79
N PRO A 124 -10.88 -30.95 14.33
CA PRO A 124 -9.52 -30.72 13.87
C PRO A 124 -8.64 -31.95 14.15
N ARG A 125 -7.82 -32.35 13.19
CA ARG A 125 -6.79 -33.39 13.37
C ARG A 125 -5.40 -32.80 13.15
N TRP A 126 -4.49 -33.06 14.07
CA TRP A 126 -3.10 -32.61 14.01
C TRP A 126 -2.18 -33.76 13.56
N ASN A 127 -1.14 -33.42 12.78
CA ASN A 127 -0.16 -34.37 12.24
C ASN A 127 -0.75 -35.43 11.29
N ASP A 128 -1.98 -35.24 10.83
CA ASP A 128 -2.61 -35.97 9.72
C ASP A 128 -3.26 -34.94 8.79
N ALA A 129 -2.42 -34.27 8.00
CA ALA A 129 -2.80 -33.19 7.10
C ALA A 129 -2.03 -33.33 5.77
N ALA A 130 -2.57 -32.75 4.70
CA ALA A 130 -1.93 -32.74 3.40
C ALA A 130 -0.95 -31.57 3.22
N ASN A 131 -1.20 -30.46 3.92
CA ASN A 131 -0.38 -29.27 4.03
C ASN A 131 -0.16 -28.94 5.53
N SER A 132 0.93 -28.26 5.84
CA SER A 132 1.20 -27.72 7.19
C SER A 132 1.05 -28.79 8.30
N TYR A 133 0.11 -28.64 9.23
CA TYR A 133 0.05 -29.51 10.41
C TYR A 133 -1.38 -29.88 10.84
N ARG A 134 -2.42 -29.23 10.33
CA ARG A 134 -3.81 -29.52 10.73
C ARG A 134 -4.72 -29.74 9.54
N SER A 135 -5.67 -30.64 9.70
CA SER A 135 -6.78 -30.84 8.77
C SER A 135 -8.11 -30.80 9.50
N LEU A 136 -9.21 -30.73 8.74
CA LEU A 136 -10.56 -30.71 9.30
C LEU A 136 -11.35 -31.96 8.95
N PHE A 137 -11.73 -32.74 9.95
CA PHE A 137 -12.61 -33.89 9.79
C PHE A 137 -14.09 -33.47 9.81
N LEU A 138 -14.81 -33.75 8.74
CA LEU A 138 -16.23 -33.44 8.56
C LEU A 138 -17.09 -34.67 8.84
N MET A 139 -18.13 -34.48 9.66
CA MET A 139 -19.02 -35.55 10.12
C MET A 139 -20.47 -35.36 9.66
N GLY A 140 -20.77 -35.86 8.46
CA GLY A 140 -22.12 -35.94 7.88
C GLY A 140 -23.20 -36.52 8.81
N LEU A 141 -24.45 -36.10 8.59
CA LEU A 141 -25.62 -36.61 9.28
C LEU A 141 -26.51 -37.38 8.29
N PRO A 142 -27.39 -38.29 8.76
CA PRO A 142 -28.40 -38.89 7.92
C PRO A 142 -29.29 -37.81 7.28
N ASP A 143 -29.49 -37.92 5.96
CA ASP A 143 -30.37 -37.05 5.16
C ASP A 143 -30.10 -35.54 5.25
N LYS A 144 -28.90 -35.15 5.71
CA LYS A 144 -28.50 -33.75 5.88
C LYS A 144 -27.11 -33.50 5.33
N GLN A 145 -26.91 -32.33 4.74
CA GLN A 145 -25.58 -31.81 4.48
C GLN A 145 -24.97 -31.22 5.76
N VAL A 146 -23.72 -31.58 6.00
CA VAL A 146 -22.86 -31.02 7.04
C VAL A 146 -21.61 -30.49 6.35
N GLY A 147 -21.14 -29.31 6.74
CA GLY A 147 -20.01 -28.72 6.05
C GLY A 147 -19.53 -27.44 6.69
N VAL A 148 -18.50 -26.87 6.10
CA VAL A 148 -17.99 -25.55 6.46
C VAL A 148 -18.28 -24.56 5.35
N ARG A 149 -18.38 -23.29 5.72
CA ARG A 149 -18.55 -22.19 4.79
C ARG A 149 -17.60 -21.04 5.12
N GLN A 150 -17.27 -20.25 4.12
CA GLN A 150 -16.53 -19.01 4.28
C GLN A 150 -17.20 -17.90 3.45
N LYS A 151 -17.37 -16.73 4.07
CA LYS A 151 -17.85 -15.53 3.38
C LYS A 151 -16.81 -15.12 2.32
N ALA A 152 -17.26 -14.97 1.08
CA ALA A 152 -16.43 -14.68 -0.07
C ALA A 152 -17.00 -13.51 -0.87
N TYR A 153 -16.13 -12.58 -1.27
CA TYR A 153 -16.49 -11.53 -2.23
C TYR A 153 -15.93 -11.89 -3.60
N LEU A 154 -16.83 -12.16 -4.54
CA LEU A 154 -16.50 -12.64 -5.86
C LEU A 154 -16.37 -11.45 -6.85
N PRO A 155 -15.34 -11.39 -7.72
CA PRO A 155 -15.18 -10.34 -8.74
C PRO A 155 -16.11 -10.58 -9.94
N VAL A 156 -17.43 -10.65 -9.69
CA VAL A 156 -18.47 -10.98 -10.68
C VAL A 156 -18.57 -10.00 -11.85
N HIS A 157 -17.95 -8.83 -11.73
CA HIS A 157 -17.84 -7.84 -12.81
C HIS A 157 -16.81 -8.25 -13.88
N ARG A 158 -15.92 -9.21 -13.61
CA ARG A 158 -14.89 -9.67 -14.55
C ARG A 158 -15.12 -11.10 -15.01
N THR A 159 -15.41 -11.98 -14.07
CA THR A 159 -15.58 -13.40 -14.33
C THR A 159 -16.61 -14.02 -13.41
N LEU A 160 -17.32 -15.01 -13.94
CA LEU A 160 -18.23 -15.88 -13.20
C LEU A 160 -17.68 -17.31 -13.09
N LEU A 161 -16.48 -17.54 -13.63
CA LEU A 161 -15.83 -18.83 -13.62
C LEU A 161 -14.73 -18.85 -12.56
N TYR A 162 -14.79 -19.85 -11.68
CA TYR A 162 -13.83 -20.07 -10.60
C TYR A 162 -13.23 -21.47 -10.69
N MET A 163 -11.93 -21.52 -10.45
CA MET A 163 -11.14 -22.74 -10.39
C MET A 163 -10.68 -22.94 -8.96
N GLY A 164 -10.80 -24.15 -8.45
CA GLY A 164 -10.40 -24.46 -7.10
C GLY A 164 -9.83 -25.85 -6.96
N SER A 165 -9.23 -26.08 -5.79
CA SER A 165 -8.80 -27.41 -5.38
C SER A 165 -8.95 -27.57 -3.88
N LEU A 166 -9.02 -28.80 -3.42
CA LEU A 166 -8.84 -29.15 -2.02
C LEU A 166 -8.15 -30.50 -1.91
N TYR A 167 -7.43 -30.73 -0.82
CA TYR A 167 -7.03 -32.06 -0.44
C TYR A 167 -8.12 -32.74 0.38
N ALA A 168 -8.34 -34.02 0.11
CA ALA A 168 -9.26 -34.83 0.89
C ALA A 168 -8.71 -36.21 1.17
N LYS A 169 -9.05 -36.73 2.34
CA LYS A 169 -8.77 -38.10 2.79
C LYS A 169 -10.07 -38.75 3.26
N TYR A 170 -10.44 -39.85 2.59
CA TYR A 170 -11.66 -40.59 2.90
C TYR A 170 -11.48 -41.43 4.17
N GLU A 171 -12.47 -41.40 5.06
CA GLU A 171 -12.51 -42.24 6.27
C GLU A 171 -13.63 -43.29 6.18
N SER A 172 -14.89 -42.88 6.01
CA SER A 172 -16.04 -43.79 5.91
C SER A 172 -17.28 -43.13 5.28
N GLY A 173 -18.31 -43.95 4.97
CA GLY A 173 -19.57 -43.48 4.40
C GLY A 173 -19.50 -43.21 2.88
N PRO A 174 -20.37 -42.34 2.35
CA PRO A 174 -20.29 -41.90 0.96
C PRO A 174 -18.95 -41.25 0.63
N ARG A 175 -18.43 -41.52 -0.57
CA ARG A 175 -17.15 -41.01 -1.09
C ARG A 175 -17.33 -39.73 -1.88
N GLU A 176 -18.18 -38.82 -1.43
CA GLU A 176 -18.51 -37.60 -2.15
C GLU A 176 -18.41 -36.37 -1.24
N ILE A 177 -17.79 -35.32 -1.77
CA ILE A 177 -17.79 -33.97 -1.21
C ILE A 177 -18.51 -33.06 -2.22
N GLU A 178 -19.40 -32.19 -1.76
CA GLU A 178 -19.91 -31.08 -2.55
C GLU A 178 -19.11 -29.82 -2.24
N VAL A 179 -18.68 -29.12 -3.28
CA VAL A 179 -18.21 -27.74 -3.21
C VAL A 179 -19.19 -26.82 -3.93
N SER A 180 -19.52 -25.67 -3.35
CA SER A 180 -20.51 -24.77 -3.95
C SER A 180 -20.33 -23.30 -3.60
N LEU A 181 -20.89 -22.43 -4.43
CA LEU A 181 -21.14 -21.03 -4.13
C LEU A 181 -22.62 -20.86 -3.83
N ARG A 182 -22.95 -20.27 -2.70
CA ARG A 182 -24.32 -20.07 -2.23
C ARG A 182 -24.55 -18.64 -1.79
N LYS A 183 -25.80 -18.22 -1.75
CA LYS A 183 -26.14 -16.92 -1.20
C LYS A 183 -25.83 -16.89 0.30
N ARG A 184 -25.23 -15.80 0.76
CA ARG A 184 -24.87 -15.63 2.16
C ARG A 184 -26.11 -15.80 3.04
N ASP A 185 -26.01 -16.70 4.01
CA ASP A 185 -27.07 -17.01 5.00
C ASP A 185 -28.37 -17.59 4.42
N HIS A 186 -28.34 -18.05 3.17
CA HIS A 186 -29.43 -18.73 2.46
C HIS A 186 -28.89 -20.03 1.81
N PRO A 187 -28.58 -21.08 2.60
CA PRO A 187 -27.86 -22.27 2.13
C PRO A 187 -28.61 -23.09 1.06
N GLU A 188 -29.90 -22.85 0.86
CA GLU A 188 -30.74 -23.41 -0.20
C GLU A 188 -30.55 -22.72 -1.56
N GLU A 189 -30.10 -21.46 -1.57
CA GLU A 189 -29.89 -20.66 -2.78
C GLU A 189 -28.46 -20.90 -3.33
N VAL A 190 -28.31 -21.94 -4.16
CA VAL A 190 -27.03 -22.35 -4.75
C VAL A 190 -26.82 -21.71 -6.12
N PHE A 191 -25.70 -21.02 -6.32
CA PHE A 191 -25.32 -20.34 -7.56
C PHE A 191 -24.45 -21.18 -8.48
N ALA A 192 -23.62 -22.03 -7.89
CA ALA A 192 -22.75 -22.98 -8.58
C ALA A 192 -22.43 -24.14 -7.64
N ARG A 193 -22.29 -25.36 -8.16
CA ARG A 193 -21.83 -26.51 -7.38
C ARG A 193 -21.03 -27.49 -8.23
N SER A 194 -20.18 -28.27 -7.56
CA SER A 194 -19.50 -29.43 -8.13
C SER A 194 -19.45 -30.54 -7.09
N ALA A 195 -19.68 -31.77 -7.54
CA ALA A 195 -19.46 -32.97 -6.74
C ALA A 195 -18.04 -33.49 -7.00
N ILE A 196 -17.33 -33.86 -5.93
CA ILE A 196 -15.99 -34.44 -5.96
C ILE A 196 -16.10 -35.87 -5.44
N VAL A 197 -15.84 -36.85 -6.31
CA VAL A 197 -15.84 -38.27 -5.94
C VAL A 197 -14.43 -38.68 -5.51
N LEU A 198 -14.30 -39.12 -4.26
CA LEU A 198 -13.03 -39.48 -3.65
C LEU A 198 -12.54 -40.86 -4.09
N SER A 199 -11.30 -40.89 -4.58
CA SER A 199 -10.59 -42.10 -4.98
C SER A 199 -9.50 -42.45 -3.96
N GLY A 200 -9.49 -43.69 -3.47
CA GLY A 200 -8.52 -44.13 -2.46
C GLY A 200 -8.88 -43.70 -1.04
N ASN A 201 -7.97 -43.95 -0.10
CA ASN A 201 -8.14 -43.63 1.33
C ASN A 201 -7.06 -42.69 1.87
N ASP A 202 -6.05 -42.35 1.07
CA ASP A 202 -4.97 -41.44 1.45
C ASP A 202 -5.25 -40.02 0.97
N TRP A 203 -4.50 -39.06 1.51
CA TRP A 203 -4.56 -37.66 1.08
C TRP A 203 -4.33 -37.53 -0.42
N LYS A 204 -5.29 -36.90 -1.10
CA LYS A 204 -5.19 -36.61 -2.53
C LYS A 204 -5.77 -35.23 -2.83
N ARG A 205 -5.14 -34.52 -3.76
CA ARG A 205 -5.63 -33.25 -4.29
C ARG A 205 -6.74 -33.51 -5.31
N TYR A 206 -7.84 -32.78 -5.19
CA TYR A 206 -8.96 -32.79 -6.12
C TYR A 206 -9.19 -31.38 -6.63
N GLU A 207 -9.25 -31.23 -7.94
CA GLU A 207 -9.58 -29.97 -8.60
C GLU A 207 -11.06 -29.93 -8.93
N PHE A 208 -11.63 -28.75 -8.91
CA PHE A 208 -13.04 -28.53 -9.23
C PHE A 208 -13.24 -27.20 -9.95
N ARG A 209 -14.40 -27.09 -10.61
CA ARG A 209 -14.81 -25.90 -11.36
C ARG A 209 -16.17 -25.45 -10.90
N LEU A 210 -16.31 -24.16 -10.61
CA LEU A 210 -17.59 -23.53 -10.26
C LEU A 210 -17.90 -22.44 -11.29
N ASN A 211 -19.02 -22.60 -11.98
CA ASN A 211 -19.51 -21.61 -12.94
C ASN A 211 -20.75 -20.95 -12.34
N ALA A 212 -20.61 -19.73 -11.84
CA ALA A 212 -21.71 -18.95 -11.29
C ALA A 212 -22.64 -18.47 -12.41
N GLU A 213 -23.93 -18.42 -12.13
CA GLU A 213 -24.93 -17.92 -13.07
C GLU A 213 -24.98 -16.38 -13.07
N THR A 214 -25.12 -15.79 -14.27
CA THR A 214 -25.25 -14.34 -14.43
C THR A 214 -26.47 -13.80 -13.66
N GLY A 215 -26.27 -12.73 -12.90
CA GLY A 215 -27.33 -12.02 -12.18
C GLY A 215 -27.79 -12.69 -10.88
N LYS A 216 -27.17 -13.80 -10.45
CA LYS A 216 -27.47 -14.43 -9.16
C LYS A 216 -26.78 -13.76 -7.96
N ILE A 217 -25.70 -13.04 -8.21
CA ILE A 217 -24.91 -12.33 -7.20
C ILE A 217 -24.61 -10.95 -7.76
N ALA A 218 -24.93 -9.90 -7.01
CA ALA A 218 -24.59 -8.53 -7.41
C ALA A 218 -23.11 -8.22 -7.12
N PRO A 219 -22.48 -7.29 -7.84
CA PRO A 219 -21.18 -6.76 -7.45
C PRO A 219 -21.20 -6.27 -5.99
N LEU A 220 -20.12 -6.54 -5.25
CA LEU A 220 -19.94 -6.20 -3.82
C LEU A 220 -20.85 -6.98 -2.84
N GLU A 221 -21.72 -7.85 -3.33
CA GLU A 221 -22.53 -8.74 -2.49
C GLU A 221 -21.69 -9.95 -2.04
N PRO A 222 -21.70 -10.32 -0.75
CA PRO A 222 -21.02 -11.51 -0.28
C PRO A 222 -21.77 -12.79 -0.70
N ALA A 223 -21.01 -13.83 -1.00
CA ALA A 223 -21.48 -15.20 -1.15
C ALA A 223 -20.86 -16.09 -0.07
N ASP A 224 -21.36 -17.32 0.06
CA ASP A 224 -20.72 -18.38 0.83
C ASP A 224 -20.04 -19.37 -0.12
N PHE A 225 -18.73 -19.55 0.02
CA PHE A 225 -18.07 -20.76 -0.46
C PHE A 225 -18.28 -21.88 0.54
N VAL A 226 -18.72 -23.05 0.08
CA VAL A 226 -19.13 -24.18 0.94
C VAL A 226 -18.37 -25.45 0.55
N ILE A 227 -17.89 -26.19 1.56
CA ILE A 227 -17.43 -27.57 1.45
C ILE A 227 -18.34 -28.43 2.33
N ALA A 228 -19.06 -29.39 1.75
CA ALA A 228 -20.05 -30.19 2.47
C ALA A 228 -19.97 -31.69 2.15
N VAL A 229 -20.34 -32.49 3.13
CA VAL A 229 -20.56 -33.94 3.03
C VAL A 229 -22.00 -34.27 3.41
N GLY A 230 -22.57 -35.29 2.77
CA GLY A 230 -23.94 -35.76 3.05
C GLY A 230 -23.97 -37.20 3.57
N ASN A 231 -25.13 -37.62 4.07
CA ASN A 231 -25.49 -39.02 4.34
C ASN A 231 -24.42 -39.80 5.12
N GLU A 232 -24.05 -39.29 6.28
CA GLU A 232 -23.05 -39.90 7.18
C GLU A 232 -21.63 -40.00 6.62
N GLY A 233 -21.30 -39.27 5.54
CA GLY A 233 -19.93 -39.14 5.03
C GLY A 233 -18.96 -38.67 6.11
N ARG A 234 -17.77 -39.27 6.12
CA ARG A 234 -16.67 -38.99 7.03
C ARG A 234 -15.40 -38.77 6.21
N VAL A 235 -14.94 -37.53 6.16
CA VAL A 235 -13.86 -37.09 5.26
C VAL A 235 -13.03 -36.04 5.98
N LEU A 236 -11.71 -36.13 5.87
CA LEU A 236 -10.83 -35.02 6.21
C LEU A 236 -10.61 -34.14 4.97
N VAL A 237 -10.62 -32.83 5.16
CA VAL A 237 -10.32 -31.83 4.14
C VAL A 237 -9.17 -30.94 4.59
N ASP A 238 -8.40 -30.47 3.62
CA ASP A 238 -7.25 -29.60 3.82
C ASP A 238 -6.94 -28.79 2.55
N GLU A 239 -6.16 -27.72 2.68
CA GLU A 239 -5.61 -26.89 1.59
C GLU A 239 -6.65 -26.55 0.51
N ALA A 240 -7.75 -25.91 0.94
CA ALA A 240 -8.83 -25.48 0.08
C ALA A 240 -8.51 -24.14 -0.59
N SER A 241 -8.61 -24.09 -1.91
CA SER A 241 -8.33 -22.92 -2.75
C SER A 241 -9.50 -22.62 -3.69
N LEU A 242 -9.78 -21.35 -3.89
CA LEU A 242 -10.74 -20.85 -4.87
C LEU A 242 -10.20 -19.55 -5.51
N MET A 243 -9.89 -19.62 -6.80
CA MET A 243 -9.41 -18.47 -7.57
C MET A 243 -10.35 -18.14 -8.73
N PRO A 244 -10.56 -16.85 -9.05
CA PRO A 244 -11.14 -16.42 -10.32
C PRO A 244 -10.35 -17.01 -11.49
N ALA A 245 -11.01 -17.59 -12.49
CA ALA A 245 -10.31 -18.25 -13.60
C ALA A 245 -9.57 -17.28 -14.54
N ASP A 246 -9.79 -15.98 -14.40
CA ASP A 246 -9.10 -14.91 -15.12
C ASP A 246 -7.83 -14.41 -14.40
N ASN A 247 -7.44 -15.04 -13.28
CA ASN A 247 -6.18 -14.71 -12.59
C ASN A 247 -4.97 -14.90 -13.52
N VAL A 248 -3.93 -14.10 -13.29
CA VAL A 248 -2.66 -14.16 -14.03
C VAL A 248 -1.59 -14.71 -13.11
N ASP A 249 -1.20 -15.97 -13.31
CA ASP A 249 -0.20 -16.67 -12.50
C ASP A 249 -0.48 -16.60 -10.97
N GLY A 250 -1.77 -16.67 -10.60
CA GLY A 250 -2.25 -16.56 -9.22
C GLY A 250 -2.56 -15.14 -8.75
N MET A 251 -2.23 -14.11 -9.52
CA MET A 251 -2.44 -12.70 -9.17
C MET A 251 -3.68 -12.09 -9.81
N ASP A 252 -4.19 -11.04 -9.18
CA ASP A 252 -5.35 -10.29 -9.65
C ASP A 252 -5.01 -9.42 -10.88
N PRO A 253 -5.65 -9.63 -12.05
CA PRO A 253 -5.32 -8.93 -13.29
C PRO A 253 -5.56 -7.42 -13.23
N ASP A 254 -6.54 -6.93 -12.48
CA ASP A 254 -6.77 -5.48 -12.37
C ASP A 254 -5.68 -4.81 -11.54
N MET A 255 -5.25 -5.47 -10.46
CA MET A 255 -4.12 -4.97 -9.67
C MET A 255 -2.83 -4.93 -10.48
N ILE A 256 -2.56 -5.96 -11.29
CA ILE A 256 -1.42 -5.97 -12.22
C ILE A 256 -1.53 -4.81 -13.20
N ALA A 257 -2.70 -4.60 -13.80
CA ALA A 257 -2.91 -3.54 -14.78
C ALA A 257 -2.67 -2.14 -14.17
N MET A 258 -3.18 -1.90 -12.95
CA MET A 258 -2.95 -0.64 -12.23
C MET A 258 -1.48 -0.47 -11.83
N ALA A 259 -0.85 -1.52 -11.28
CA ALA A 259 0.56 -1.47 -10.88
C ALA A 259 1.48 -1.20 -12.08
N LYS A 260 1.21 -1.83 -13.23
CA LYS A 260 1.90 -1.55 -14.50
C LYS A 260 1.71 -0.11 -14.97
N ALA A 261 0.51 0.44 -14.77
CA ALA A 261 0.21 1.83 -15.14
C ALA A 261 0.93 2.87 -14.25
N MET A 262 1.37 2.50 -13.04
CA MET A 262 2.24 3.33 -12.20
C MET A 262 3.64 3.49 -12.78
N LYS A 263 4.11 2.54 -13.61
CA LYS A 263 5.50 2.53 -14.14
C LYS A 263 6.57 2.70 -13.05
N SER A 264 6.34 2.13 -11.86
CA SER A 264 7.36 2.04 -10.81
C SER A 264 8.57 1.27 -11.37
N PRO A 265 9.80 1.80 -11.32
CA PRO A 265 10.97 1.12 -11.85
C PRO A 265 11.52 0.06 -10.90
N ILE A 266 11.18 0.14 -9.60
CA ILE A 266 11.61 -0.78 -8.55
C ILE A 266 10.45 -1.08 -7.62
N VAL A 267 10.34 -2.34 -7.19
CA VAL A 267 9.45 -2.72 -6.09
C VAL A 267 10.29 -3.30 -4.95
N ARG A 268 10.23 -2.67 -3.78
CA ARG A 268 10.83 -3.16 -2.54
C ARG A 268 9.94 -4.23 -1.92
N PHE A 269 10.41 -5.47 -1.81
CA PHE A 269 9.81 -6.52 -0.99
C PHE A 269 10.49 -6.53 0.38
N GLY A 270 9.76 -6.19 1.44
CA GLY A 270 10.44 -5.87 2.70
C GLY A 270 9.55 -5.57 3.89
N GLY A 271 10.06 -4.68 4.74
CA GLY A 271 9.43 -4.28 5.99
C GLY A 271 9.74 -5.23 7.13
N ASN A 272 8.95 -5.08 8.21
CA ASN A 272 9.11 -5.80 9.47
C ASN A 272 9.01 -7.31 9.28
N PHE A 273 8.20 -7.76 8.32
CA PHE A 273 8.01 -9.15 7.95
C PHE A 273 9.33 -9.90 7.73
N THR A 274 10.26 -9.27 6.99
CA THR A 274 11.49 -9.94 6.55
C THR A 274 12.43 -10.29 7.69
N SER A 275 12.35 -9.61 8.84
CA SER A 275 13.19 -9.88 10.02
C SER A 275 12.91 -11.25 10.68
N ALA A 276 11.81 -11.92 10.31
CA ALA A 276 11.48 -13.26 10.78
C ALA A 276 11.21 -14.26 9.63
N TYR A 277 11.34 -13.81 8.38
CA TYR A 277 10.99 -14.60 7.20
C TYR A 277 12.15 -15.46 6.74
N HIS A 278 11.90 -16.76 6.54
CA HIS A 278 12.85 -17.68 5.93
C HIS A 278 12.43 -17.93 4.49
N TRP A 279 13.18 -17.36 3.54
CA TRP A 279 12.77 -17.29 2.13
C TRP A 279 12.51 -18.64 1.47
N SER A 280 13.14 -19.71 1.98
CA SER A 280 12.92 -21.09 1.53
C SER A 280 11.50 -21.59 1.77
N ASP A 281 10.79 -21.01 2.74
CA ASP A 281 9.41 -21.39 3.08
C ASP A 281 8.42 -20.94 1.99
N GLY A 282 8.79 -19.90 1.22
CA GLY A 282 7.99 -19.33 0.14
C GLY A 282 8.33 -19.82 -1.27
N ILE A 283 9.03 -20.95 -1.43
CA ILE A 283 9.37 -21.51 -2.76
C ILE A 283 8.93 -22.97 -2.89
N GLY A 284 9.01 -23.52 -4.10
CA GLY A 284 8.57 -24.89 -4.39
C GLY A 284 7.04 -25.00 -4.58
N PRO A 285 6.48 -26.23 -4.58
CA PRO A 285 5.04 -26.43 -4.80
C PRO A 285 4.19 -25.68 -3.77
N ARG A 286 3.38 -24.73 -4.23
CA ARG A 286 2.59 -23.83 -3.37
C ARG A 286 1.75 -24.56 -2.33
N ASP A 287 1.08 -25.64 -2.73
CA ASP A 287 0.21 -26.46 -1.88
C ASP A 287 0.97 -27.33 -0.86
N LYS A 288 2.30 -27.19 -0.81
CA LYS A 288 3.19 -27.83 0.18
C LYS A 288 3.96 -26.82 1.05
N ARG A 289 3.79 -25.53 0.81
CA ARG A 289 4.38 -24.47 1.64
C ARG A 289 3.56 -24.33 2.92
N ALA A 290 4.24 -24.19 4.06
CA ALA A 290 3.58 -24.19 5.35
C ALA A 290 2.97 -22.83 5.68
N SER A 291 1.75 -22.82 6.19
CA SER A 291 1.13 -21.66 6.81
C SER A 291 1.76 -21.37 8.16
N MET A 292 2.04 -20.11 8.44
CA MET A 292 2.71 -19.67 9.67
C MET A 292 2.16 -18.34 10.17
N LEU A 293 2.47 -18.00 11.42
CA LEU A 293 2.20 -16.67 11.96
C LEU A 293 3.25 -15.70 11.42
N ASN A 294 2.81 -14.66 10.72
CA ASN A 294 3.61 -13.45 10.52
C ASN A 294 3.79 -12.76 11.87
N ILE A 295 4.94 -12.96 12.50
CA ILE A 295 5.24 -12.48 13.86
C ILE A 295 5.23 -10.95 13.94
N ALA A 296 5.61 -10.26 12.87
CA ALA A 296 5.66 -8.80 12.84
C ALA A 296 4.25 -8.18 12.97
N TRP A 297 3.26 -8.77 12.30
CA TRP A 297 1.92 -8.19 12.17
C TRP A 297 0.82 -8.96 12.88
N GLY A 298 1.14 -10.12 13.46
CA GLY A 298 0.17 -10.93 14.22
C GLY A 298 -0.97 -11.45 13.35
N MET A 299 -0.64 -11.83 12.11
CA MET A 299 -1.57 -12.29 11.08
C MET A 299 -1.00 -13.48 10.28
N PRO A 300 -1.80 -14.17 9.47
CA PRO A 300 -1.33 -15.33 8.72
C PRO A 300 -0.31 -14.96 7.62
N GLU A 301 0.69 -15.81 7.44
CA GLU A 301 1.51 -15.93 6.24
C GLU A 301 1.32 -17.33 5.68
N TYR A 302 0.65 -17.47 4.54
CA TYR A 302 0.36 -18.78 3.93
C TYR A 302 1.52 -19.29 3.05
N ASN A 303 2.52 -18.45 2.79
CA ASN A 303 3.63 -18.69 1.87
C ASN A 303 3.21 -19.02 0.43
N THR A 304 1.93 -18.87 0.07
CA THR A 304 1.43 -19.12 -1.30
C THR A 304 1.86 -18.03 -2.27
N PHE A 305 2.26 -16.87 -1.76
CA PHE A 305 2.99 -15.83 -2.49
C PHE A 305 4.36 -15.65 -1.83
N GLY A 306 5.42 -16.12 -2.49
CA GLY A 306 6.79 -16.00 -2.02
C GLY A 306 7.71 -15.43 -3.09
N THR A 307 8.97 -15.90 -3.11
CA THR A 307 10.00 -15.31 -4.00
C THR A 307 9.62 -15.44 -5.47
N ASP A 308 9.17 -16.61 -5.91
CA ASP A 308 8.84 -16.86 -7.32
C ASP A 308 7.69 -15.96 -7.79
N GLU A 309 6.65 -15.83 -6.98
CA GLU A 309 5.48 -15.00 -7.30
C GLU A 309 5.82 -13.50 -7.27
N PHE A 310 6.69 -13.06 -6.35
CA PHE A 310 7.17 -11.68 -6.30
C PHE A 310 8.02 -11.29 -7.53
N LEU A 311 8.94 -12.16 -7.95
CA LEU A 311 9.72 -11.94 -9.16
C LEU A 311 8.79 -11.89 -10.38
N ARG A 312 7.82 -12.81 -10.46
CA ARG A 312 6.83 -12.81 -11.53
C ARG A 312 5.99 -11.52 -11.55
N PHE A 313 5.59 -11.01 -10.39
CA PHE A 313 4.90 -9.74 -10.28
C PHE A 313 5.73 -8.58 -10.85
N CYS A 314 7.02 -8.50 -10.49
CA CYS A 314 7.94 -7.50 -11.00
C CYS A 314 8.05 -7.54 -12.53
N GLU A 315 8.16 -8.73 -13.13
CA GLU A 315 8.17 -8.91 -14.59
C GLU A 315 6.89 -8.39 -15.25
N LEU A 316 5.72 -8.75 -14.71
CA LEU A 316 4.42 -8.40 -15.29
C LEU A 316 4.21 -6.88 -15.37
N ILE A 317 4.69 -6.14 -14.36
CA ILE A 317 4.56 -4.68 -14.28
C ILE A 317 5.76 -3.92 -14.87
N GLY A 318 6.85 -4.61 -15.19
CA GLY A 318 8.07 -4.00 -15.73
C GLY A 318 8.92 -3.25 -14.69
N ALA A 319 8.93 -3.72 -13.45
CA ALA A 319 9.76 -3.20 -12.36
C ALA A 319 10.92 -4.16 -12.06
N ARG A 320 12.01 -3.66 -11.48
CA ARG A 320 13.09 -4.50 -10.93
C ARG A 320 12.84 -4.80 -9.45
N PRO A 321 13.21 -5.98 -8.96
CA PRO A 321 13.09 -6.30 -7.54
C PRO A 321 14.16 -5.55 -6.71
N GLN A 322 13.72 -5.02 -5.57
CA GLN A 322 14.54 -4.62 -4.44
C GLN A 322 14.10 -5.48 -3.25
N ILE A 323 15.01 -6.12 -2.52
CA ILE A 323 14.62 -7.10 -1.49
C ILE A 323 15.35 -6.80 -0.18
N ALA A 324 14.58 -6.73 0.91
CA ALA A 324 15.14 -6.69 2.26
C ALA A 324 15.45 -8.10 2.77
N LEU A 325 16.71 -8.34 3.07
CA LEU A 325 17.22 -9.63 3.55
C LEU A 325 16.95 -9.80 5.05
N ASN A 326 16.73 -11.04 5.50
CA ASN A 326 16.52 -11.34 6.90
C ASN A 326 17.81 -11.19 7.72
N LEU A 327 17.99 -10.00 8.32
CA LEU A 327 19.03 -9.73 9.32
C LEU A 327 18.47 -9.71 10.74
N GLY A 328 17.23 -10.15 10.96
CA GLY A 328 16.66 -10.35 12.28
C GLY A 328 17.02 -11.73 12.81
N SER A 329 16.22 -12.73 12.48
CA SER A 329 16.43 -14.14 12.83
C SER A 329 17.38 -14.89 11.88
N GLY A 330 17.65 -14.36 10.69
CA GLY A 330 18.40 -15.04 9.65
C GLY A 330 19.93 -15.02 9.81
N THR A 331 20.60 -15.70 8.88
CA THR A 331 22.07 -15.86 8.83
C THR A 331 22.69 -15.30 7.54
N PRO A 332 23.99 -14.94 7.53
CA PRO A 332 24.68 -14.54 6.30
C PRO A 332 24.62 -15.59 5.19
N GLU A 333 24.67 -16.88 5.53
CA GLU A 333 24.55 -18.00 4.61
C GLU A 333 23.16 -18.07 3.96
N GLU A 334 22.10 -17.90 4.77
CA GLU A 334 20.73 -17.87 4.28
C GLU A 334 20.49 -16.69 3.34
N ALA A 335 20.97 -15.50 3.69
CA ALA A 335 20.87 -14.31 2.86
C ALA A 335 21.61 -14.47 1.53
N ALA A 336 22.82 -15.02 1.54
CA ALA A 336 23.56 -15.34 0.33
C ALA A 336 22.85 -16.42 -0.52
N GLY A 337 22.22 -17.40 0.12
CA GLY A 337 21.36 -18.39 -0.53
C GLY A 337 20.18 -17.76 -1.26
N TRP A 338 19.51 -16.79 -0.63
CA TRP A 338 18.39 -16.08 -1.25
C TRP A 338 18.83 -15.27 -2.47
N VAL A 339 19.93 -14.51 -2.33
CA VAL A 339 20.48 -13.72 -3.44
C VAL A 339 20.88 -14.62 -4.60
N LYS A 340 21.50 -15.78 -4.32
CA LYS A 340 21.83 -16.77 -5.34
C LYS A 340 20.57 -17.25 -6.05
N TYR A 341 19.55 -17.64 -5.30
CA TYR A 341 18.28 -18.11 -5.86
C TYR A 341 17.63 -17.04 -6.74
N VAL A 342 17.54 -15.80 -6.27
CA VAL A 342 16.96 -14.69 -7.05
C VAL A 342 17.76 -14.43 -8.33
N ASN A 343 19.08 -14.40 -8.28
CA ASN A 343 19.90 -14.21 -9.49
C ASN A 343 19.71 -15.36 -10.51
N GLU A 344 19.47 -16.58 -10.04
CA GLU A 344 19.18 -17.74 -10.90
C GLU A 344 17.77 -17.72 -11.51
N HIS A 345 16.82 -16.95 -10.95
CA HIS A 345 15.41 -16.95 -11.38
C HIS A 345 14.93 -15.60 -11.93
N TRP A 346 15.65 -14.50 -11.69
CA TRP A 346 15.30 -13.18 -12.21
C TRP A 346 15.70 -13.04 -13.69
N GLY A 347 14.77 -12.55 -14.51
CA GLY A 347 14.77 -12.75 -15.97
C GLY A 347 15.94 -12.20 -16.80
N ASP A 348 16.84 -11.38 -16.25
CA ASP A 348 18.07 -10.96 -16.92
C ASP A 348 19.30 -11.80 -16.53
N HIS A 349 19.26 -12.48 -15.38
CA HIS A 349 20.40 -13.18 -14.76
C HIS A 349 21.68 -12.34 -14.62
N GLU A 350 21.58 -11.01 -14.74
CA GLU A 350 22.74 -10.10 -14.74
C GLU A 350 23.16 -9.70 -13.32
N GLY A 351 22.31 -9.97 -12.32
CA GLY A 351 22.48 -9.48 -10.96
C GLY A 351 22.39 -7.96 -10.91
N GLY A 352 23.15 -7.34 -10.01
CA GLY A 352 23.16 -5.88 -9.88
C GLY A 352 21.85 -5.32 -9.32
N LEU A 353 21.11 -6.14 -8.55
CA LEU A 353 19.88 -5.74 -7.89
C LEU A 353 20.16 -4.86 -6.66
N LEU A 354 19.11 -4.24 -6.14
CA LEU A 354 19.15 -3.51 -4.87
C LEU A 354 18.79 -4.46 -3.73
N TRP A 355 19.71 -4.60 -2.78
CA TRP A 355 19.53 -5.46 -1.61
C TRP A 355 19.60 -4.63 -0.35
N GLU A 356 18.59 -4.75 0.51
CA GLU A 356 18.65 -4.16 1.84
C GLU A 356 19.18 -5.17 2.84
N LEU A 357 20.17 -4.73 3.59
CA LEU A 357 20.78 -5.48 4.67
C LEU A 357 19.94 -5.25 5.93
N GLY A 358 18.77 -5.87 5.95
CA GLY A 358 17.80 -5.82 7.05
C GLY A 358 16.76 -4.72 6.91
N ASN A 359 15.84 -4.67 7.87
CA ASN A 359 14.81 -3.64 7.99
C ASN A 359 14.84 -3.04 9.40
N GLU A 360 14.90 -1.70 9.49
CA GLU A 360 14.76 -0.91 10.74
C GLU A 360 15.45 -1.49 11.99
N LEU A 361 16.67 -2.02 11.83
CA LEU A 361 17.37 -2.78 12.88
C LEU A 361 17.66 -1.98 14.16
N TRP A 362 17.33 -0.68 14.19
CA TRP A 362 17.39 0.19 15.37
C TRP A 362 16.17 0.07 16.30
N GLY A 363 15.03 -0.45 15.81
CA GLY A 363 13.78 -0.48 16.55
C GLY A 363 13.63 -1.69 17.46
N THR A 364 13.21 -1.49 18.72
CA THR A 364 12.96 -2.58 19.68
C THR A 364 11.76 -3.47 19.31
N PHE A 365 10.96 -3.02 18.35
CA PHE A 365 9.82 -3.73 17.78
C PHE A 365 10.22 -4.71 16.66
N GLN A 366 11.43 -4.60 16.11
CA GLN A 366 11.93 -5.53 15.10
C GLN A 366 12.29 -6.88 15.72
N VAL A 367 12.11 -7.97 14.98
CA VAL A 367 12.63 -9.28 15.38
C VAL A 367 14.14 -9.28 15.24
N GLY A 368 14.86 -9.70 16.29
CA GLY A 368 16.31 -9.88 16.24
C GLY A 368 17.15 -8.60 16.11
N TYR A 369 16.61 -7.44 16.49
CA TYR A 369 17.33 -6.17 16.41
C TYR A 369 18.68 -6.21 17.16
N PRO A 370 19.80 -5.82 16.53
CA PRO A 370 21.11 -5.77 17.18
C PRO A 370 21.21 -4.54 18.09
N THR A 371 22.17 -4.60 19.03
CA THR A 371 22.60 -3.38 19.71
C THR A 371 23.35 -2.47 18.72
N ARG A 372 23.37 -1.17 19.00
CA ARG A 372 24.12 -0.18 18.21
C ARG A 372 25.59 -0.56 18.03
N GLN A 373 26.24 -1.15 19.03
CA GLN A 373 27.65 -1.57 18.95
C GLN A 373 27.87 -2.75 18.00
N ARG A 374 26.83 -3.53 17.69
CA ARG A 374 26.93 -4.75 16.87
C ARG A 374 26.46 -4.55 15.43
N VAL A 375 25.70 -3.48 15.14
CA VAL A 375 25.07 -3.31 13.83
C VAL A 375 26.09 -3.28 12.70
N ALA A 376 27.20 -2.55 12.83
CA ALA A 376 28.16 -2.41 11.75
C ALA A 376 28.88 -3.71 11.40
N GLU A 377 29.23 -4.52 12.40
CA GLU A 377 29.83 -5.85 12.20
C GLU A 377 28.82 -6.82 11.59
N ARG A 378 27.55 -6.76 12.03
CA ARG A 378 26.46 -7.55 11.45
C ARG A 378 26.23 -7.19 9.98
N THR A 379 26.04 -5.91 9.67
CA THR A 379 25.91 -5.39 8.29
C THR A 379 27.08 -5.87 7.43
N LYS A 380 28.31 -5.79 7.95
CA LYS A 380 29.50 -6.25 7.22
C LYS A 380 29.47 -7.75 6.93
N ALA A 381 29.13 -8.59 7.92
CA ALA A 381 29.12 -10.05 7.74
C ALA A 381 28.13 -10.51 6.65
N PHE A 382 26.93 -9.91 6.62
CA PHE A 382 25.95 -10.15 5.57
C PHE A 382 26.43 -9.61 4.23
N SER A 383 26.90 -8.36 4.18
CA SER A 383 27.45 -7.74 2.97
C SER A 383 28.57 -8.57 2.34
N ASP A 384 29.55 -9.02 3.12
CA ASP A 384 30.66 -9.85 2.64
C ASP A 384 30.18 -11.18 2.04
N SER A 385 29.13 -11.77 2.60
CA SER A 385 28.58 -13.06 2.14
C SER A 385 27.81 -12.88 0.84
N VAL A 386 26.97 -11.86 0.76
CA VAL A 386 26.13 -11.59 -0.41
C VAL A 386 26.96 -11.07 -1.59
N ARG A 387 27.98 -10.23 -1.36
CA ARG A 387 28.89 -9.73 -2.42
C ARG A 387 29.68 -10.84 -3.13
N LYS A 388 29.86 -12.00 -2.51
CA LYS A 388 30.48 -13.17 -3.18
C LYS A 388 29.58 -13.74 -4.26
N ILE A 389 28.27 -13.54 -4.14
CA ILE A 389 27.25 -14.03 -5.08
C ILE A 389 26.94 -12.98 -6.13
N ASP A 390 26.71 -11.73 -5.71
CA ASP A 390 26.41 -10.61 -6.60
C ASP A 390 27.42 -9.48 -6.39
N PRO A 391 28.57 -9.47 -7.10
CA PRO A 391 29.58 -8.44 -6.93
C PRO A 391 29.16 -7.07 -7.48
N ASN A 392 28.12 -7.01 -8.32
CA ASN A 392 27.65 -5.79 -8.97
C ASN A 392 26.47 -5.13 -8.23
N ALA A 393 25.87 -5.84 -7.28
CA ALA A 393 24.75 -5.34 -6.50
C ALA A 393 25.07 -4.08 -5.70
N LYS A 394 23.99 -3.36 -5.40
CA LYS A 394 23.97 -2.16 -4.59
C LYS A 394 23.29 -2.45 -3.27
N TRP A 395 23.90 -1.98 -2.18
CA TRP A 395 23.51 -2.40 -0.83
C TRP A 395 23.02 -1.23 -0.02
N ILE A 396 21.88 -1.43 0.61
CA ILE A 396 21.24 -0.47 1.50
C ILE A 396 21.36 -1.03 2.91
N ALA A 397 22.21 -0.43 3.75
CA ALA A 397 22.24 -0.76 5.17
C ALA A 397 21.16 0.01 5.91
N THR A 398 20.62 -0.56 6.99
CA THR A 398 19.63 0.14 7.82
C THR A 398 20.23 1.38 8.46
N GLY A 399 19.83 2.58 8.01
CA GLY A 399 20.11 3.83 8.71
C GLY A 399 19.04 4.13 9.76
N GLY A 400 19.22 5.23 10.48
CA GLY A 400 18.23 5.75 11.41
C GLY A 400 17.38 6.85 10.79
N ASP A 401 16.17 7.02 11.34
CA ASP A 401 15.20 8.03 10.90
C ASP A 401 15.69 9.46 11.13
N GLU A 402 15.14 10.40 10.38
CA GLU A 402 15.55 11.81 10.32
C GLU A 402 15.54 12.55 11.67
N ASP A 403 14.74 12.08 12.62
CA ASP A 403 14.58 12.61 13.97
C ASP A 403 15.46 11.88 15.02
N SER A 404 16.13 10.78 14.66
CA SER A 404 16.99 9.99 15.56
C SER A 404 18.24 9.33 14.92
N TYR A 405 18.68 9.82 13.76
CA TYR A 405 19.69 9.12 12.95
C TYR A 405 21.12 9.14 13.52
N LYS A 406 21.52 10.20 14.24
CA LYS A 406 22.93 10.56 14.45
C LYS A 406 23.78 9.40 14.97
N ASP A 407 23.40 8.85 16.11
CA ASP A 407 24.18 7.81 16.77
C ASP A 407 24.14 6.48 16.01
N TRP A 408 23.00 6.15 15.40
CA TRP A 408 22.85 4.91 14.65
C TRP A 408 23.66 4.92 13.36
N ASN A 409 23.58 6.03 12.61
CA ASN A 409 24.37 6.23 11.40
C ASN A 409 25.86 6.30 11.72
N GLU A 410 26.26 6.95 12.82
CA GLU A 410 27.66 6.94 13.27
C GLU A 410 28.17 5.52 13.47
N ALA A 411 27.38 4.65 14.11
CA ALA A 411 27.75 3.26 14.31
C ALA A 411 27.91 2.51 12.97
N GLN A 412 26.95 2.61 12.05
CA GLN A 412 27.05 1.99 10.71
C GLN A 412 28.27 2.51 9.92
N LEU A 413 28.55 3.81 10.01
CA LEU A 413 29.65 4.49 9.32
C LEU A 413 31.05 4.10 9.83
N THR A 414 31.16 3.23 10.83
CA THR A 414 32.42 2.56 11.19
C THR A 414 32.86 1.53 10.14
N ASN A 415 31.93 1.00 9.33
CA ASN A 415 32.20 0.08 8.21
C ASN A 415 31.56 0.57 6.89
N PRO A 416 31.86 1.78 6.38
CA PRO A 416 31.14 2.41 5.28
C PRO A 416 31.43 1.75 3.91
N ARG A 417 32.35 0.78 3.85
CA ARG A 417 32.60 -0.04 2.65
C ARG A 417 31.63 -1.20 2.51
N ALA A 418 30.86 -1.53 3.56
CA ALA A 418 29.90 -2.61 3.52
C ALA A 418 28.66 -2.26 2.69
N PHE A 419 28.37 -0.98 2.45
CA PHE A 419 27.14 -0.56 1.78
C PHE A 419 27.36 0.65 0.86
N ASP A 420 26.41 0.87 -0.06
CA ASP A 420 26.35 2.03 -0.94
C ASP A 420 25.37 3.09 -0.42
N TYR A 421 24.37 2.66 0.37
CA TYR A 421 23.33 3.52 0.90
C TYR A 421 23.07 3.25 2.38
N LEU A 422 22.66 4.29 3.10
CA LEU A 422 21.95 4.17 4.37
C LEU A 422 20.46 4.43 4.14
N SER A 423 19.59 3.54 4.60
CA SER A 423 18.16 3.78 4.55
C SER A 423 17.73 4.88 5.53
N THR A 424 16.62 5.55 5.26
CA THR A 424 15.88 6.39 6.21
C THR A 424 14.41 6.22 5.95
N HIS A 425 13.58 6.23 7.00
CA HIS A 425 12.14 6.07 6.88
C HIS A 425 11.38 7.26 7.47
N PHE A 426 10.22 7.59 6.88
CA PHE A 426 9.34 8.65 7.35
C PHE A 426 7.88 8.19 7.27
N VAL A 427 7.51 7.30 8.19
CA VAL A 427 6.10 6.95 8.43
C VAL A 427 5.55 7.89 9.49
N VAL A 428 4.60 8.73 9.12
CA VAL A 428 4.04 9.75 10.02
C VAL A 428 2.58 9.46 10.35
N THR A 429 2.27 9.56 11.65
CA THR A 429 0.88 9.61 12.13
C THR A 429 0.43 11.06 12.10
N THR A 430 -0.36 11.45 11.11
CA THR A 430 -0.68 12.85 10.77
C THR A 430 -1.44 13.57 11.88
N ASP A 431 -2.25 12.88 12.68
CA ASP A 431 -2.97 13.47 13.82
C ASP A 431 -2.11 13.64 15.09
N ARG A 432 -0.85 13.20 15.09
CA ARG A 432 0.08 13.40 16.22
C ARG A 432 0.83 14.72 16.12
N MET A 433 0.28 15.73 16.77
CA MET A 433 0.83 17.08 16.84
C MET A 433 1.42 17.40 18.22
N VAL A 434 2.39 18.31 18.27
CA VAL A 434 2.89 18.93 19.51
C VAL A 434 1.83 19.85 20.10
N ARG A 435 1.10 20.58 19.25
CA ARG A 435 0.00 21.43 19.68
C ARG A 435 -1.10 20.59 20.32
N GLU A 436 -1.60 21.04 21.47
CA GLU A 436 -2.78 20.44 22.09
C GLU A 436 -4.06 20.82 21.35
N ASN A 437 -4.94 19.83 21.14
CA ASN A 437 -6.24 20.00 20.48
C ASN A 437 -6.19 20.79 19.15
N PRO A 438 -5.31 20.40 18.20
CA PRO A 438 -5.20 21.09 16.93
C PRO A 438 -6.49 20.97 16.11
N SER A 439 -6.82 22.01 15.34
CA SER A 439 -7.93 21.92 14.37
C SER A 439 -7.53 21.04 13.18
N PRO A 440 -8.49 20.43 12.48
CA PRO A 440 -8.24 19.71 11.22
C PRO A 440 -7.45 20.54 10.19
N ASP A 441 -7.78 21.82 10.05
CA ASP A 441 -7.07 22.74 9.15
C ASP A 441 -5.60 22.93 9.55
N PHE A 442 -5.32 23.05 10.85
CA PHE A 442 -3.94 23.16 11.35
C PHE A 442 -3.17 21.87 11.11
N ILE A 443 -3.77 20.70 11.39
CA ILE A 443 -3.18 19.40 11.09
C ILE A 443 -2.83 19.33 9.60
N SER A 444 -3.79 19.65 8.74
CA SER A 444 -3.62 19.59 7.28
C SER A 444 -2.49 20.50 6.79
N GLN A 445 -2.45 21.75 7.26
CA GLN A 445 -1.36 22.68 6.92
C GLN A 445 0.01 22.21 7.43
N ALA A 446 0.06 21.63 8.64
CA ALA A 446 1.28 21.07 9.22
C ALA A 446 1.77 19.86 8.43
N ASP A 447 0.88 18.97 7.99
CA ASP A 447 1.22 17.81 7.18
C ASP A 447 1.70 18.20 5.77
N PHE A 448 1.03 19.18 5.13
CA PHE A 448 1.44 19.69 3.82
C PHE A 448 2.83 20.36 3.85
N ALA A 449 3.29 20.80 5.02
CA ALA A 449 4.61 21.39 5.24
C ALA A 449 5.74 20.37 5.45
N LEU A 450 5.43 19.12 5.80
CA LEU A 450 6.42 18.08 6.10
C LEU A 450 7.51 17.89 5.04
N PRO A 451 7.22 17.88 3.72
CA PRO A 451 8.28 17.75 2.72
C PRO A 451 9.33 18.87 2.78
N VAL A 452 8.95 20.09 3.20
CA VAL A 452 9.88 21.23 3.31
C VAL A 452 10.83 21.06 4.50
N GLY A 453 10.32 20.59 5.64
CA GLY A 453 11.15 20.28 6.81
C GLY A 453 12.05 19.07 6.57
N LEU A 454 11.50 18.03 5.93
CA LEU A 454 12.22 16.80 5.64
C LEU A 454 13.35 17.00 4.63
N GLU A 455 13.17 17.88 3.63
CA GLU A 455 14.26 18.26 2.71
C GLU A 455 15.51 18.72 3.49
N ARG A 456 15.32 19.56 4.51
CA ARG A 456 16.40 20.09 5.35
C ARG A 456 17.06 18.97 6.15
N LYS A 457 16.26 18.05 6.71
CA LYS A 457 16.79 16.91 7.47
C LYS A 457 17.60 15.93 6.62
N LEU A 458 17.15 15.62 5.41
CA LEU A 458 17.92 14.76 4.49
C LEU A 458 19.27 15.37 4.14
N ARG A 459 19.35 16.70 4.02
CA ARG A 459 20.62 17.43 3.84
C ARG A 459 21.50 17.34 5.09
N GLU A 460 20.95 17.54 6.30
CA GLU A 460 21.69 17.37 7.57
C GLU A 460 22.25 15.93 7.72
N MET A 461 21.46 14.91 7.39
CA MET A 461 21.91 13.51 7.40
C MET A 461 23.05 13.28 6.41
N THR A 462 22.98 13.89 5.23
CA THR A 462 24.04 13.83 4.22
C THR A 462 25.31 14.51 4.70
N GLU A 463 25.21 15.64 5.40
CA GLU A 463 26.37 16.32 6.01
C GLU A 463 27.11 15.40 7.00
N GLN A 464 26.39 14.60 7.79
CA GLN A 464 27.01 13.60 8.67
C GLN A 464 27.80 12.56 7.87
N ILE A 465 27.23 12.02 6.79
CA ILE A 465 27.92 11.06 5.91
C ILE A 465 29.16 11.71 5.29
N GLN A 466 29.04 12.95 4.81
CA GLN A 466 30.14 13.71 4.22
C GLN A 466 31.23 14.08 5.23
N ALA A 467 30.92 14.19 6.52
CA ALA A 467 31.93 14.40 7.55
C ALA A 467 32.87 13.20 7.72
N ASN A 468 32.46 11.99 7.32
CA ASN A 468 33.29 10.79 7.34
C ASN A 468 34.11 10.64 6.03
N PRO A 469 35.46 10.75 6.06
CA PRO A 469 36.30 10.68 4.86
C PRO A 469 36.23 9.35 4.11
N GLN A 470 35.84 8.26 4.76
CA GLN A 470 35.70 6.95 4.13
C GLN A 470 34.35 6.78 3.43
N ALA A 471 33.35 7.61 3.74
CA ALA A 471 31.99 7.52 3.25
C ALA A 471 31.59 8.64 2.27
N ARG A 472 32.18 9.85 2.39
CA ARG A 472 31.79 11.08 1.66
C ARG A 472 31.46 10.91 0.17
N ASP A 473 32.25 10.13 -0.56
CA ASP A 473 32.10 9.97 -2.01
C ASP A 473 31.43 8.64 -2.41
N LYS A 474 31.04 7.83 -1.43
CA LYS A 474 30.63 6.43 -1.62
C LYS A 474 29.22 6.14 -1.14
N VAL A 475 28.85 6.71 0.01
CA VAL A 475 27.58 6.44 0.68
C VAL A 475 26.60 7.57 0.39
N ARG A 476 25.38 7.20 0.01
CA ARG A 476 24.23 8.12 -0.12
C ARG A 476 23.10 7.67 0.79
N ILE A 477 21.98 8.40 0.78
CA ILE A 477 20.76 8.00 1.48
C ILE A 477 19.85 7.25 0.50
N ALA A 478 19.15 6.23 0.96
CA ALA A 478 18.01 5.63 0.28
C ALA A 478 16.76 5.86 1.14
N PHE A 479 15.70 6.43 0.59
CA PHE A 479 14.49 6.77 1.33
C PHE A 479 13.40 5.72 1.09
N THR A 480 13.62 4.55 1.69
CA THR A 480 12.99 3.27 1.34
C THR A 480 11.62 3.02 2.00
N GLU A 481 11.14 3.95 2.82
CA GLU A 481 9.76 3.95 3.33
C GLU A 481 9.27 5.37 3.63
N TRP A 482 8.15 5.77 3.04
CA TRP A 482 7.40 6.96 3.44
C TRP A 482 5.90 6.76 3.29
N LEU A 483 5.15 7.21 4.31
CA LEU A 483 3.69 7.04 4.39
C LEU A 483 3.06 8.05 5.35
N PHE A 484 1.77 8.36 5.11
CA PHE A 484 0.93 9.21 5.97
C PHE A 484 -0.29 8.43 6.45
N TRP A 485 -0.45 8.24 7.75
CA TRP A 485 -1.60 7.54 8.32
C TRP A 485 -2.23 8.35 9.46
N ALA A 486 -3.53 8.17 9.70
CA ALA A 486 -4.22 8.72 10.86
C ALA A 486 -5.34 7.79 11.33
N GLY A 487 -5.68 7.86 12.62
CA GLY A 487 -6.74 7.05 13.23
C GLY A 487 -8.16 7.50 12.92
N HIS A 488 -8.33 8.67 12.30
CA HIS A 488 -9.63 9.28 11.98
C HIS A 488 -9.63 9.88 10.57
N ASP A 489 -10.81 10.12 10.01
CA ASP A 489 -10.98 10.42 8.56
C ASP A 489 -10.88 11.91 8.20
N ASN A 490 -10.94 12.83 9.16
CA ASN A 490 -10.93 14.28 8.93
C ASN A 490 -9.52 14.90 9.01
N VAL A 491 -8.50 14.20 8.51
CA VAL A 491 -7.10 14.66 8.38
C VAL A 491 -6.48 14.05 7.11
N PRO A 492 -5.36 14.59 6.59
CA PRO A 492 -4.64 13.96 5.50
C PRO A 492 -4.24 12.52 5.85
N ARG A 493 -4.51 11.61 4.92
CA ARG A 493 -4.19 10.19 5.05
C ARG A 493 -3.94 9.60 3.66
N TYR A 494 -3.12 8.56 3.58
CA TYR A 494 -2.71 7.92 2.33
C TYR A 494 -3.85 7.56 1.34
N ASP A 495 -5.10 7.48 1.79
CA ASP A 495 -6.26 7.07 1.00
C ASP A 495 -7.21 8.23 0.63
N ASN A 496 -6.89 9.47 1.03
CA ASN A 496 -7.70 10.64 0.71
C ASN A 496 -6.94 11.71 -0.10
N MET A 497 -7.66 12.71 -0.61
CA MET A 497 -7.08 13.79 -1.41
C MET A 497 -5.97 14.57 -0.65
N GLY A 498 -6.07 14.71 0.67
CA GLY A 498 -5.03 15.28 1.51
C GLY A 498 -3.73 14.47 1.48
N GLY A 499 -3.82 13.14 1.55
CA GLY A 499 -2.66 12.27 1.38
C GLY A 499 -2.03 12.36 -0.01
N ALA A 500 -2.84 12.59 -1.05
CA ALA A 500 -2.33 12.84 -2.40
C ALA A 500 -1.49 14.12 -2.45
N ILE A 501 -1.94 15.20 -1.82
CA ILE A 501 -1.21 16.47 -1.71
C ILE A 501 0.12 16.26 -0.98
N CYS A 502 0.11 15.53 0.14
CA CYS A 502 1.33 15.14 0.86
C CYS A 502 2.28 14.34 -0.06
N SER A 503 1.76 13.35 -0.77
CA SER A 503 2.53 12.48 -1.66
C SER A 503 3.21 13.26 -2.79
N ALA A 504 2.48 14.16 -3.47
CA ALA A 504 3.06 15.04 -4.49
C ALA A 504 4.10 16.00 -3.91
N GLY A 505 3.89 16.51 -2.69
CA GLY A 505 4.89 17.30 -1.97
C GLY A 505 6.18 16.52 -1.71
N PHE A 506 6.08 15.26 -1.31
CA PHE A 506 7.23 14.36 -1.11
C PHE A 506 7.93 14.07 -2.43
N LEU A 507 7.20 13.82 -3.52
CA LEU A 507 7.78 13.58 -4.84
C LEU A 507 8.51 14.83 -5.36
N ASN A 508 7.95 16.02 -5.18
CA ASN A 508 8.63 17.29 -5.46
C ASN A 508 9.94 17.43 -4.65
N MET A 509 9.89 17.12 -3.35
CA MET A 509 11.08 17.10 -2.48
C MET A 509 12.13 16.13 -2.98
N LEU A 510 11.76 14.87 -3.24
CA LEU A 510 12.65 13.82 -3.74
C LEU A 510 13.34 14.23 -5.05
N MET A 511 12.62 14.89 -5.96
CA MET A 511 13.21 15.41 -7.20
C MET A 511 14.32 16.44 -6.92
N ARG A 512 14.16 17.32 -5.91
CA ARG A 512 15.17 18.34 -5.52
C ARG A 512 16.37 17.81 -4.76
N VAL A 513 16.26 16.63 -4.16
CA VAL A 513 17.33 15.97 -3.40
C VAL A 513 17.83 14.68 -4.06
N ALA A 514 17.51 14.47 -5.33
CA ALA A 514 17.79 13.19 -6.00
C ALA A 514 19.30 12.89 -6.17
N ASP A 515 20.16 13.89 -5.99
CA ASP A 515 21.62 13.73 -5.94
C ASP A 515 22.11 13.05 -4.65
N ILE A 516 21.41 13.27 -3.54
CA ILE A 516 21.73 12.72 -2.21
C ILE A 516 20.81 11.56 -1.82
N VAL A 517 19.58 11.52 -2.36
CA VAL A 517 18.58 10.46 -2.22
C VAL A 517 18.18 9.90 -3.60
N PRO A 518 19.02 9.08 -4.24
CA PRO A 518 18.71 8.55 -5.58
C PRO A 518 17.76 7.36 -5.59
N VAL A 519 17.37 6.82 -4.43
CA VAL A 519 16.42 5.70 -4.30
C VAL A 519 15.35 6.10 -3.30
N SER A 520 14.09 5.88 -3.64
CA SER A 520 12.98 6.07 -2.71
C SER A 520 11.82 5.14 -3.03
N ASP A 521 11.17 4.62 -1.99
CA ASP A 521 10.03 3.72 -2.11
C ASP A 521 8.83 4.25 -1.32
N MET A 522 7.73 4.53 -2.02
CA MET A 522 6.46 4.83 -1.38
C MET A 522 5.91 3.56 -0.72
N THR A 523 5.57 3.63 0.57
CA THR A 523 4.99 2.50 1.29
C THR A 523 3.61 2.14 0.74
N GLY A 524 3.50 0.95 0.14
CA GLY A 524 2.26 0.37 -0.38
C GLY A 524 2.05 0.63 -1.87
N ILE A 525 2.55 -0.28 -2.73
CA ILE A 525 2.02 -0.46 -4.09
C ILE A 525 0.62 -1.09 -4.04
N MET A 526 0.41 -1.99 -3.08
CA MET A 526 -0.88 -2.56 -2.69
C MET A 526 -1.23 -2.12 -1.27
N GLU A 527 -2.49 -1.78 -1.04
CA GLU A 527 -2.96 -1.03 0.14
C GLU A 527 -2.18 0.28 0.38
N PHE A 528 -2.43 0.93 1.53
CA PHE A 528 -1.84 2.22 1.91
C PHE A 528 -1.99 3.29 0.82
N GLY A 529 -0.89 3.89 0.36
CA GLY A 529 -0.88 4.92 -0.68
C GLY A 529 -1.09 4.40 -2.11
N GLY A 530 -1.28 3.09 -2.31
CA GLY A 530 -1.33 2.46 -3.62
C GLY A 530 -2.71 1.93 -4.02
N ILE A 531 -2.73 0.67 -4.45
CA ILE A 531 -3.88 0.01 -5.07
C ILE A 531 -4.60 -0.82 -4.02
N TRP A 532 -5.91 -0.62 -3.88
CA TRP A 532 -6.74 -1.30 -2.91
C TRP A 532 -7.66 -2.31 -3.59
N LYS A 533 -8.00 -3.37 -2.85
CA LYS A 533 -9.12 -4.25 -3.18
C LYS A 533 -10.00 -4.41 -1.98
N LYS A 534 -11.27 -4.06 -2.15
CA LYS A 534 -12.32 -4.26 -1.14
C LYS A 534 -13.53 -4.87 -1.81
N ARG A 535 -14.10 -5.86 -1.14
CA ARG A 535 -15.30 -6.59 -1.61
C ARG A 535 -15.19 -7.05 -3.07
N GLY A 536 -13.99 -7.52 -3.46
CA GLY A 536 -13.70 -8.02 -4.80
C GLY A 536 -13.47 -6.96 -5.87
N ARG A 537 -13.55 -5.65 -5.56
CA ARG A 537 -13.30 -4.57 -6.52
C ARG A 537 -11.96 -3.90 -6.26
N VAL A 538 -11.19 -3.70 -7.33
CA VAL A 538 -9.87 -3.04 -7.32
C VAL A 538 -10.02 -1.55 -7.67
N PHE A 539 -9.28 -0.69 -6.97
CA PHE A 539 -9.23 0.76 -7.23
C PHE A 539 -7.93 1.38 -6.70
N GLY A 540 -7.56 2.56 -7.19
CA GLY A 540 -6.37 3.29 -6.74
C GLY A 540 -6.77 4.41 -5.78
N THR A 541 -6.02 4.61 -4.71
CA THR A 541 -6.23 5.77 -3.83
C THR A 541 -5.86 7.08 -4.54
N PRO A 542 -6.25 8.25 -4.00
CA PRO A 542 -5.77 9.53 -4.50
C PRO A 542 -4.22 9.60 -4.57
N SER A 543 -3.49 9.03 -3.61
CA SER A 543 -2.02 8.93 -3.65
C SER A 543 -1.49 8.10 -4.83
N TYR A 544 -2.17 7.00 -5.21
CA TYR A 544 -1.83 6.24 -6.42
C TYR A 544 -1.87 7.14 -7.67
N TRP A 545 -2.90 7.98 -7.80
CA TRP A 545 -3.04 8.86 -8.95
C TRP A 545 -1.98 9.97 -8.98
N ALA A 546 -1.66 10.56 -7.82
CA ALA A 546 -0.56 11.51 -7.68
C ALA A 546 0.78 10.87 -8.08
N PHE A 547 1.11 9.71 -7.54
CA PHE A 547 2.32 8.97 -7.88
C PHE A 547 2.39 8.64 -9.38
N ARG A 548 1.28 8.19 -9.97
CA ARG A 548 1.18 7.85 -11.39
C ARG A 548 1.45 9.06 -12.28
N MET A 549 0.89 10.24 -11.95
CA MET A 549 1.13 11.49 -12.70
C MET A 549 2.62 11.84 -12.75
N TYR A 550 3.34 11.67 -11.64
CA TYR A 550 4.76 11.99 -11.53
C TYR A 550 5.66 10.98 -12.27
N SER A 551 5.50 9.70 -11.96
CA SER A 551 6.31 8.59 -12.51
C SER A 551 6.19 8.44 -14.03
N ASN A 552 5.06 8.88 -14.62
CA ASN A 552 4.82 8.83 -16.07
C ASN A 552 5.29 10.08 -16.84
N ALA A 553 5.62 11.17 -16.15
CA ALA A 553 5.97 12.44 -16.79
C ALA A 553 7.32 12.46 -17.52
N ALA A 554 8.20 11.47 -17.24
CA ALA A 554 9.52 11.33 -17.86
C ALA A 554 10.46 12.55 -17.67
N ALA A 555 10.24 13.37 -16.63
CA ALA A 555 11.16 14.42 -16.24
C ALA A 555 12.45 13.82 -15.68
N SER A 556 13.56 14.05 -16.39
CA SER A 556 14.87 13.42 -16.13
C SER A 556 15.91 14.42 -15.61
N GLN A 557 15.74 15.70 -15.89
CA GLN A 557 16.68 16.75 -15.51
C GLN A 557 15.94 18.00 -15.08
N LEU A 558 16.07 18.35 -13.80
CA LEU A 558 15.50 19.59 -13.28
C LEU A 558 16.17 20.81 -13.91
N VAL A 559 15.43 21.91 -13.96
CA VAL A 559 15.88 23.22 -14.42
C VAL A 559 15.62 24.27 -13.36
N GLU A 560 16.38 25.36 -13.37
CA GLU A 560 16.18 26.46 -12.41
C GLU A 560 14.72 26.94 -12.44
N THR A 561 14.07 26.88 -11.28
CA THR A 561 12.67 27.26 -11.09
C THR A 561 12.58 28.14 -9.85
N GLN A 562 12.06 29.34 -10.01
CA GLN A 562 11.84 30.28 -8.91
C GLN A 562 10.35 30.59 -8.81
N THR A 563 9.78 30.39 -7.62
CA THR A 563 8.37 30.66 -7.33
C THR A 563 8.29 31.74 -6.27
N GLN A 564 7.70 32.88 -6.63
CA GLN A 564 7.32 33.92 -5.68
C GLN A 564 5.84 33.74 -5.38
N VAL A 565 5.53 33.41 -4.13
CA VAL A 565 4.18 33.17 -3.63
C VAL A 565 4.16 33.44 -2.13
N ASN A 566 2.98 33.67 -1.57
CA ASN A 566 2.80 33.74 -0.12
C ASN A 566 3.28 32.44 0.56
N GLN A 567 3.80 32.60 1.77
CA GLN A 567 4.31 31.52 2.59
C GLN A 567 3.59 31.50 3.94
N TYR A 568 3.68 30.37 4.63
CA TYR A 568 3.22 30.21 6.00
C TYR A 568 4.28 29.48 6.83
N ASP A 569 4.21 29.65 8.14
CA ASP A 569 5.05 28.95 9.10
C ASP A 569 4.20 27.93 9.86
N VAL A 570 4.80 26.79 10.18
CA VAL A 570 4.23 25.80 11.08
C VAL A 570 5.03 25.81 12.36
N GLU A 571 4.34 26.05 13.49
CA GLU A 571 4.90 25.94 14.84
C GLU A 571 4.02 24.99 15.66
N GLN A 572 4.64 24.10 16.43
CA GLN A 572 3.95 23.02 17.16
C GLN A 572 3.18 22.05 16.24
N GLY A 573 3.72 21.79 15.05
CA GLY A 573 3.19 20.83 14.08
C GLY A 573 3.41 19.37 14.49
N SER A 574 3.73 18.51 13.52
CA SER A 574 3.95 17.08 13.74
C SER A 574 4.97 16.83 14.85
N VAL A 575 4.75 15.80 15.68
CA VAL A 575 5.72 15.41 16.71
C VAL A 575 7.09 15.02 16.14
N ARG A 576 7.17 14.65 14.86
CA ARG A 576 8.44 14.33 14.18
C ARG A 576 9.14 15.59 13.66
N LEU A 577 8.38 16.59 13.19
CA LEU A 577 8.87 17.86 12.66
C LEU A 577 7.99 19.02 13.14
N ALA A 578 8.30 19.54 14.33
CA ALA A 578 7.42 20.47 15.05
C ALA A 578 7.43 21.92 14.52
N SER A 579 8.56 22.38 13.96
CA SER A 579 8.71 23.74 13.45
C SER A 579 9.24 23.70 12.02
N ILE A 580 8.47 24.29 11.10
CA ILE A 580 8.81 24.36 9.67
C ILE A 580 8.48 25.77 9.18
N PRO A 581 9.48 26.66 9.11
CA PRO A 581 9.29 28.01 8.59
C PRO A 581 9.37 28.07 7.06
N ASN A 582 8.82 29.15 6.49
CA ASN A 582 8.89 29.55 5.09
C ASN A 582 8.30 28.50 4.12
N VAL A 583 7.13 27.94 4.45
CA VAL A 583 6.45 26.95 3.63
C VAL A 583 5.67 27.66 2.51
N PRO A 584 6.00 27.46 1.22
CA PRO A 584 5.25 28.10 0.15
C PRO A 584 3.88 27.45 -0.04
N TYR A 585 2.84 28.27 -0.23
CA TYR A 585 1.51 27.75 -0.58
C TYR A 585 1.49 27.06 -1.94
N LEU A 586 2.27 27.55 -2.91
CA LEU A 586 2.45 26.90 -4.21
C LEU A 586 3.87 26.34 -4.33
N ASP A 587 3.98 25.01 -4.37
CA ASP A 587 5.23 24.34 -4.70
C ASP A 587 5.35 24.09 -6.20
N VAL A 588 6.52 24.35 -6.78
CA VAL A 588 6.76 24.10 -8.21
C VAL A 588 8.15 23.51 -8.42
N VAL A 589 8.19 22.39 -9.14
CA VAL A 589 9.41 21.80 -9.70
C VAL A 589 9.24 21.70 -11.21
N ALA A 590 10.25 22.09 -12.00
CA ALA A 590 10.22 21.92 -13.45
C ALA A 590 11.40 21.08 -13.94
N GLY A 591 11.14 20.20 -14.91
CA GLY A 591 12.17 19.31 -15.46
C GLY A 591 11.94 18.97 -16.92
N ARG A 592 13.04 18.71 -17.64
CA ARG A 592 13.02 18.24 -19.03
C ARG A 592 13.18 16.73 -19.12
N ASN A 593 12.59 16.14 -20.15
CA ASN A 593 12.91 14.76 -20.53
C ASN A 593 14.30 14.66 -21.18
N ASP A 594 14.77 13.43 -21.40
CA ASP A 594 16.11 13.18 -21.96
C ASP A 594 16.27 13.69 -23.40
N ALA A 595 15.20 13.61 -24.21
CA ALA A 595 15.17 14.15 -25.57
C ALA A 595 15.17 15.70 -25.60
N LYS A 596 14.91 16.33 -24.46
CA LYS A 596 14.82 17.80 -24.28
C LYS A 596 13.73 18.45 -25.13
N ASP A 597 12.77 17.68 -25.63
CA ASP A 597 11.62 18.15 -26.41
C ASP A 597 10.35 18.33 -25.56
N LYS A 598 10.39 17.92 -24.29
CA LYS A 598 9.31 18.13 -23.31
C LYS A 598 9.83 18.82 -22.05
N LEU A 599 9.09 19.82 -21.58
CA LEU A 599 9.24 20.48 -20.28
C LEU A 599 7.99 20.19 -19.46
N THR A 600 8.16 19.64 -18.26
CA THR A 600 7.07 19.33 -17.34
C THR A 600 7.20 20.17 -16.06
N LEU A 601 6.09 20.74 -15.60
CA LEU A 601 5.97 21.41 -14.32
C LEU A 601 5.11 20.54 -13.39
N PHE A 602 5.59 20.35 -12.16
CA PHE A 602 4.89 19.64 -11.08
C PHE A 602 4.53 20.66 -10.01
N CYS A 603 3.23 20.89 -9.84
CA CYS A 603 2.69 21.96 -9.02
C CYS A 603 1.80 21.42 -7.91
N VAL A 604 1.99 21.89 -6.68
CA VAL A 604 1.17 21.53 -5.52
C VAL A 604 0.66 22.80 -4.85
N ASN A 605 -0.66 22.99 -4.82
CA ASN A 605 -1.30 24.08 -4.07
C ASN A 605 -1.75 23.55 -2.69
N ARG A 606 -1.08 24.01 -1.63
CA ARG A 606 -1.33 23.67 -0.21
C ARG A 606 -2.36 24.57 0.46
N HIS A 607 -2.84 25.60 -0.23
CA HIS A 607 -3.84 26.49 0.35
C HIS A 607 -5.15 25.71 0.53
N LEU A 608 -5.80 25.81 1.70
CA LEU A 608 -7.04 25.08 1.99
C LEU A 608 -8.28 25.70 1.33
N THR A 609 -8.23 27.01 1.04
CA THR A 609 -9.42 27.75 0.59
C THR A 609 -9.24 28.71 -0.59
N GLN A 610 -8.03 28.87 -1.16
CA GLN A 610 -7.75 29.88 -2.19
C GLN A 610 -7.03 29.26 -3.38
N ASP A 611 -7.64 29.42 -4.55
CA ASP A 611 -6.98 29.18 -5.82
C ASP A 611 -5.84 30.19 -5.99
N ILE A 612 -4.74 29.74 -6.60
CA ILE A 612 -3.56 30.58 -6.84
C ILE A 612 -3.47 30.90 -8.33
N ALA A 613 -3.63 32.17 -8.68
CA ALA A 613 -3.44 32.66 -10.04
C ALA A 613 -1.94 32.90 -10.28
N ALA A 614 -1.35 32.17 -11.24
CA ALA A 614 0.07 32.21 -11.50
C ALA A 614 0.42 32.79 -12.88
N HIS A 615 1.42 33.67 -12.90
CA HIS A 615 2.09 34.15 -14.10
C HIS A 615 3.38 33.37 -14.31
N ILE A 616 3.43 32.53 -15.36
CA ILE A 616 4.55 31.64 -15.64
C ILE A 616 5.35 32.20 -16.81
N SER A 617 6.66 32.38 -16.61
CA SER A 617 7.62 32.78 -17.65
C SER A 617 8.69 31.72 -17.83
N ILE A 618 8.94 31.34 -19.08
CA ILE A 618 9.82 30.24 -19.49
C ILE A 618 10.92 30.81 -20.40
N ALA A 619 12.17 30.68 -19.96
CA ALA A 619 13.36 30.96 -20.73
C ALA A 619 14.07 29.65 -21.13
N GLY A 620 14.83 29.65 -22.22
CA GLY A 620 15.62 28.49 -22.66
C GLY A 620 14.82 27.29 -23.19
N PHE A 621 13.50 27.42 -23.32
CA PHE A 621 12.61 26.44 -23.95
C PHE A 621 11.50 27.18 -24.69
N ALA A 622 11.29 26.88 -25.97
CA ALA A 622 10.30 27.54 -26.81
C ALA A 622 9.12 26.58 -27.04
N PRO A 623 8.08 26.60 -26.19
CA PRO A 623 6.99 25.66 -26.31
C PRO A 623 6.13 25.96 -27.55
N VAL A 624 5.59 24.92 -28.20
CA VAL A 624 4.46 25.07 -29.12
C VAL A 624 3.26 25.66 -28.36
N PRO A 625 2.31 26.33 -29.04
CA PRO A 625 1.27 27.08 -28.35
C PRO A 625 0.36 26.25 -27.44
N GLU A 626 0.18 24.96 -27.73
CA GLU A 626 -0.72 24.08 -26.99
C GLU A 626 0.07 23.08 -26.13
N GLY A 627 -0.31 22.95 -24.87
CA GLY A 627 0.15 21.92 -23.96
C GLY A 627 -1.01 21.31 -23.18
N SER A 628 -0.71 20.38 -22.28
CA SER A 628 -1.72 19.73 -21.43
C SER A 628 -1.46 20.03 -19.96
N ALA A 629 -2.51 19.94 -19.16
CA ALA A 629 -2.45 19.93 -17.71
C ALA A 629 -3.32 18.79 -17.17
N HIS A 630 -2.74 17.97 -16.31
CA HIS A 630 -3.46 16.96 -15.53
C HIS A 630 -3.59 17.48 -14.11
N THR A 631 -4.81 17.67 -13.63
CA THR A 631 -5.07 18.20 -12.28
C THR A 631 -5.86 17.19 -11.45
N LEU A 632 -5.33 16.81 -10.30
CA LEU A 632 -6.01 16.04 -9.27
C LEU A 632 -6.51 17.00 -8.18
N PHE A 633 -7.80 16.98 -7.91
CA PHE A 633 -8.47 17.79 -6.89
C PHE A 633 -9.81 17.14 -6.54
N ALA A 634 -10.40 17.57 -5.43
CA ALA A 634 -11.73 17.13 -5.01
C ALA A 634 -12.45 18.29 -4.31
N SER A 635 -13.73 18.11 -3.97
CA SER A 635 -14.50 19.10 -3.19
C SER A 635 -14.03 19.25 -1.74
N SER A 636 -13.25 18.29 -1.25
CA SER A 636 -12.67 18.26 0.10
C SER A 636 -11.42 17.40 0.09
N ILE A 637 -10.42 17.76 0.90
CA ILE A 637 -9.21 16.95 1.12
C ILE A 637 -9.48 15.58 1.75
N TYR A 638 -10.68 15.36 2.30
CA TYR A 638 -11.05 14.09 2.93
C TYR A 638 -11.75 13.11 1.96
N GLU A 639 -12.01 13.52 0.71
CA GLU A 639 -12.58 12.63 -0.31
C GLU A 639 -11.62 11.50 -0.66
N LYS A 640 -12.17 10.30 -0.88
CA LYS A 640 -11.44 9.06 -1.14
C LYS A 640 -12.09 8.26 -2.27
N ASN A 641 -11.32 7.35 -2.85
CA ASN A 641 -11.87 6.28 -3.67
C ASN A 641 -12.21 5.08 -2.79
N ASP A 642 -13.31 4.38 -3.11
CA ASP A 642 -13.69 3.14 -2.45
C ASP A 642 -14.32 2.15 -3.43
N GLU A 643 -14.72 0.97 -2.96
CA GLU A 643 -15.29 -0.06 -3.82
C GLU A 643 -16.68 0.29 -4.40
N ALA A 644 -17.39 1.27 -3.83
CA ALA A 644 -18.64 1.77 -4.40
C ALA A 644 -18.35 2.87 -5.44
N HIS A 645 -17.42 3.76 -5.14
CA HIS A 645 -17.02 4.92 -5.93
C HIS A 645 -15.50 4.89 -6.21
N PRO A 646 -15.01 3.97 -7.07
CA PRO A 646 -13.57 3.73 -7.25
C PRO A 646 -12.83 4.85 -8.00
N GLU A 647 -13.58 5.78 -8.59
CA GLU A 647 -13.08 6.87 -9.42
C GLU A 647 -13.61 8.24 -8.96
N ALA A 648 -13.98 8.36 -7.67
CA ALA A 648 -14.45 9.63 -7.10
C ALA A 648 -13.39 10.74 -7.17
N VAL A 649 -12.12 10.37 -7.04
CA VAL A 649 -10.95 11.26 -7.06
C VAL A 649 -9.94 10.69 -8.07
N ILE A 650 -9.96 11.23 -9.29
CA ILE A 650 -9.06 10.88 -10.39
C ILE A 650 -8.53 12.15 -11.09
N PRO A 651 -7.38 12.09 -11.80
CA PRO A 651 -6.87 13.26 -12.51
C PRO A 651 -7.78 13.68 -13.67
N HIS A 652 -8.01 14.98 -13.81
CA HIS A 652 -8.72 15.58 -14.93
C HIS A 652 -7.74 16.24 -15.90
N GLU A 653 -7.91 15.98 -17.20
CA GLU A 653 -7.10 16.60 -18.25
C GLU A 653 -7.73 17.90 -18.75
N SER A 654 -6.88 18.90 -18.99
CA SER A 654 -7.24 20.17 -19.62
C SER A 654 -6.12 20.67 -20.53
N SER A 655 -6.43 21.60 -21.43
CA SER A 655 -5.42 22.23 -22.30
C SER A 655 -4.86 23.50 -21.68
N VAL A 656 -3.55 23.73 -21.81
CA VAL A 656 -2.91 25.02 -21.50
C VAL A 656 -2.39 25.68 -22.76
N ARG A 657 -2.31 27.03 -22.74
CA ARG A 657 -1.81 27.79 -23.88
C ARG A 657 -0.59 28.63 -23.49
N ALA A 658 0.55 28.36 -24.12
CA ALA A 658 1.75 29.16 -24.01
C ALA A 658 1.87 30.14 -25.18
N ARG A 659 2.26 31.39 -24.91
CA ARG A 659 2.53 32.41 -25.93
C ARG A 659 3.86 33.08 -25.65
N GLY A 660 4.83 32.92 -26.54
CA GLY A 660 6.15 33.54 -26.41
C GLY A 660 6.86 33.17 -25.10
N GLY A 661 6.76 31.90 -24.68
CA GLY A 661 7.34 31.44 -23.41
C GLY A 661 6.58 31.91 -22.16
N LYS A 662 5.36 32.44 -22.29
CA LYS A 662 4.54 32.85 -21.14
C LYS A 662 3.22 32.08 -21.12
N LEU A 663 2.75 31.70 -19.94
CA LEU A 663 1.40 31.20 -19.74
C LEU A 663 0.84 31.70 -18.39
N ASN A 664 -0.48 31.83 -18.32
CA ASN A 664 -1.20 32.06 -17.06
C ASN A 664 -1.95 30.78 -16.71
N TYR A 665 -1.95 30.40 -15.44
CA TYR A 665 -2.67 29.23 -14.95
C TYR A 665 -3.28 29.53 -13.58
N ILE A 666 -4.48 29.01 -13.33
CA ILE A 666 -5.11 29.08 -12.01
C ILE A 666 -5.00 27.68 -11.41
N PHE A 667 -4.21 27.55 -10.34
CA PHE A 667 -4.09 26.31 -9.59
C PHE A 667 -5.22 26.26 -8.56
N PRO A 668 -6.17 25.30 -8.66
CA PRO A 668 -7.20 25.15 -7.65
C PRO A 668 -6.58 25.00 -6.25
N HIS A 669 -7.25 25.46 -5.21
CA HIS A 669 -6.85 25.13 -3.84
C HIS A 669 -6.83 23.61 -3.64
N GLU A 670 -6.01 23.12 -2.70
CA GLU A 670 -5.93 21.70 -2.35
C GLU A 670 -5.74 20.77 -3.58
N SER A 671 -4.80 21.11 -4.45
CA SER A 671 -4.65 20.43 -5.74
C SER A 671 -3.22 20.09 -6.11
N ILE A 672 -3.12 19.12 -7.02
CA ILE A 672 -1.88 18.69 -7.67
C ILE A 672 -2.08 18.89 -9.17
N THR A 673 -1.16 19.60 -9.82
CA THR A 673 -1.22 19.82 -11.27
C THR A 673 0.10 19.48 -11.92
N VAL A 674 0.06 18.69 -12.99
CA VAL A 674 1.20 18.41 -13.87
C VAL A 674 0.95 19.05 -15.22
N ILE A 675 1.75 20.05 -15.59
CA ILE A 675 1.66 20.74 -16.88
C ILE A 675 2.76 20.22 -17.81
N GLU A 676 2.40 19.76 -19.00
CA GLU A 676 3.35 19.31 -20.02
C GLU A 676 3.36 20.26 -21.23
N LEU A 677 4.56 20.69 -21.60
CA LEU A 677 4.82 21.58 -22.73
C LEU A 677 5.81 20.93 -23.70
N HIS A 678 5.48 20.94 -24.98
CA HIS A 678 6.31 20.39 -26.06
C HIS A 678 6.91 21.51 -26.90
N ARG A 679 7.97 21.25 -27.67
CA ARG A 679 8.58 22.21 -28.59
C ARG A 679 8.75 21.67 -30.00
#